data_AF-A0AAW5VE63-F1
#
_entry.id   AF-A0AAW5VE63-F1
#
_cell.length_a   1.000
_cell.length_b   1.000
_cell.length_c   1.000
_cell.angle_alpha   90.00
_cell.angle_beta   90.00
_cell.angle_gamma   90.00
#
_symmetry.space_group_name_H-M   'P 1'
#
loop_
_entity.id
_entity.type
_entity.pdbx_description
1 polymer ?
#
loop_
_entity_poly.entity_id
_entity_poly.type
_entity_poly.pdbx_seq_one_letter_code
_entity_poly.pdbx_strand_id
1 'polypeptide(L)'
;MSDTNEFDSDFDLDDNSEFETEIDEQNSLSISEVDLFETEFSGITRFRNYVKKAEARGMSRKQLLPFRALVELDEKRVSKIGLKELFIVYCENGNKAWLNPGKGIGALESVLGKFHGDQKTLQPFIELLIEIAKSKISPAAFLKFIIIPRLRGDLNWRTWVKNHIPALRTILNVLKEVQRSQSFQDEIISNGPLKLSRDIILTKYVGGIIANLELNRLLDLNFQKQYTNSWKNLEFNNYLAFYFIKSNVLPFLSQLSKKLEAKQIIELVSEMAPLEKAFLSSYPDEIFSWKKIPKFTLYPVSFHHSYLKRLEDGNTLFQIYTELLSFTRVVRSTLPTRAGIYLVELIVKLMLRKGNPTFIQQIHKLLEILPDFGGLYTYRWHIQNFISSKETSRIDFIQQIENNDGLHPDFPKPFWLIYFVNNTNETADFNIVNSITLSQNQTIEKFASRLHLNEYLNETKVENRSISNLLEAFFHKFPVKKELIQSYQKDILNGRDRSWKKNDTKQIDSICPEFHQILLMSKIKGLRGGFRTETLEQLFYEFSAANHLPTLPYEMNFDWEETKKENKDAKGTETIRKKINLQLFQNLFSILKLENNKLSDFLPFLGNEMITLKKSISKKRDEIENTNEPSSKSTIQTTILHIENRIKHLESVHSKFRSWSYEKQIIFLIFYSSKNADRMDNLFEMSVGNLLNSNLLPEEISIGKDLLSQDIVIENLQLYQIDALILFCKNLVSSFQSNQKIISFFENLESEFLDLLKPYSSLKKQSIQLPALDSALNLLLRVGKMEAEKAKWLDQISKSFGKPKIRKYKLFSSKSFIDSYYGNMGGICLAGRPQEILRSNLFNFRITDETSGMIVGMFLITYSTLGVKSLGIDDFFSVFAINPLYSVLYHWSKKEKLQFYLWIRSLLEFISFSSKKPIFLAGRGIHGLITEGEEFREIIESTEIQFNSKKVSDAFVLDIYYDKYAYAKSYLICDPKNPNTMHAHRLLKL
;
A
#
# COMPACT_ATOMS: atom_id res chain seq x y z
N MET A 1 -28.18 -42.57 -19.70
CA MET A 1 -27.73 -43.92 -20.09
C MET A 1 -26.31 -43.78 -20.60
N SER A 2 -25.54 -44.84 -20.44
CA SER A 2 -24.22 -45.16 -21.03
C SER A 2 -23.89 -44.56 -22.40
N ASP A 3 -22.63 -44.40 -22.81
CA ASP A 3 -21.30 -44.36 -22.14
C ASP A 3 -20.33 -43.70 -23.16
N THR A 4 -19.25 -43.01 -22.79
CA THR A 4 -17.97 -43.62 -22.40
C THR A 4 -16.99 -42.52 -21.92
N ASN A 5 -16.09 -42.87 -21.00
CA ASN A 5 -15.01 -41.97 -20.54
C ASN A 5 -13.71 -42.26 -21.29
N GLU A 6 -13.07 -41.25 -21.87
CA GLU A 6 -11.64 -41.33 -22.25
C GLU A 6 -11.00 -39.93 -22.38
N PHE A 7 -10.96 -39.20 -21.26
CA PHE A 7 -10.22 -37.93 -21.11
C PHE A 7 -9.76 -37.77 -19.66
N ASP A 8 -8.58 -38.29 -19.32
CA ASP A 8 -7.86 -37.88 -18.11
C ASP A 8 -6.35 -38.15 -18.23
N SER A 9 -5.56 -37.36 -17.51
CA SER A 9 -4.10 -37.48 -17.29
C SER A 9 -3.19 -37.86 -18.48
N ASP A 10 -2.66 -36.85 -19.17
CA ASP A 10 -1.24 -36.83 -19.55
C ASP A 10 -0.76 -35.36 -19.68
N PHE A 11 0.52 -35.09 -19.38
CA PHE A 11 1.17 -33.76 -19.37
C PHE A 11 0.58 -32.64 -18.47
N ASP A 12 1.00 -32.58 -17.19
CA ASP A 12 1.39 -31.29 -16.53
C ASP A 12 2.16 -31.43 -15.18
N LEU A 13 2.80 -32.58 -14.88
CA LEU A 13 3.41 -32.87 -13.55
C LEU A 13 4.96 -32.96 -13.52
N ASP A 14 5.64 -33.05 -14.67
CA ASP A 14 6.99 -33.63 -14.71
C ASP A 14 8.13 -32.78 -14.11
N ASP A 15 8.08 -31.44 -14.22
CA ASP A 15 9.18 -30.57 -13.73
C ASP A 15 9.26 -30.48 -12.19
N ASN A 16 8.19 -30.89 -11.48
CA ASN A 16 8.22 -31.15 -10.04
C ASN A 16 8.48 -32.65 -9.77
N SER A 17 7.91 -33.56 -10.57
CA SER A 17 8.07 -35.00 -10.34
C SER A 17 9.53 -35.47 -10.50
N GLU A 18 10.31 -34.98 -11.48
CA GLU A 18 11.75 -35.34 -11.62
C GLU A 18 12.55 -34.93 -10.36
N PHE A 19 12.09 -33.91 -9.63
CA PHE A 19 12.78 -33.34 -8.48
C PHE A 19 12.39 -33.99 -7.15
N GLU A 20 11.11 -34.33 -6.97
CA GLU A 20 10.66 -35.13 -5.83
C GLU A 20 11.07 -36.60 -6.01
N THR A 21 11.09 -37.15 -7.23
CA THR A 21 11.62 -38.50 -7.49
C THR A 21 13.15 -38.61 -7.37
N GLU A 22 13.95 -37.61 -7.78
CA GLU A 22 15.41 -37.61 -7.44
C GLU A 22 15.65 -37.60 -5.91
N ILE A 23 14.64 -37.37 -5.06
CA ILE A 23 14.69 -37.44 -3.60
C ILE A 23 14.01 -38.72 -3.04
N ASP A 24 12.86 -39.12 -3.57
CA ASP A 24 12.11 -40.30 -3.09
C ASP A 24 12.63 -41.63 -3.64
N GLU A 25 13.28 -41.66 -4.82
CA GLU A 25 14.11 -42.82 -5.22
C GLU A 25 15.23 -43.11 -4.19
N GLN A 26 15.65 -42.11 -3.40
CA GLN A 26 16.64 -42.31 -2.34
C GLN A 26 16.04 -42.99 -1.10
N ASN A 27 14.72 -42.89 -0.90
CA ASN A 27 14.02 -43.30 0.33
C ASN A 27 13.10 -44.52 0.15
N SER A 28 12.45 -44.70 -1.01
CA SER A 28 11.48 -45.78 -1.25
C SER A 28 12.03 -46.90 -2.14
N LEU A 29 12.49 -48.00 -1.51
CA LEU A 29 12.43 -49.37 -2.05
C LEU A 29 12.78 -50.34 -0.92
N SER A 30 11.93 -51.34 -0.72
CA SER A 30 11.82 -52.19 0.48
C SER A 30 13.02 -53.12 0.72
N ILE A 31 13.10 -53.64 1.96
CA ILE A 31 14.18 -54.50 2.42
C ILE A 31 13.76 -55.97 2.27
N SER A 32 14.46 -56.70 1.40
CA SER A 32 14.56 -58.15 1.42
C SER A 32 15.92 -58.56 0.83
N GLU A 33 16.49 -59.66 1.32
CA GLU A 33 17.66 -60.36 0.74
C GLU A 33 18.97 -59.55 0.64
N VAL A 34 19.60 -59.29 1.79
CA VAL A 34 21.06 -59.04 1.88
C VAL A 34 21.66 -59.84 3.04
N ASP A 35 21.64 -61.17 2.91
CA ASP A 35 22.39 -62.08 3.78
C ASP A 35 22.93 -63.28 2.97
N LEU A 36 24.13 -63.10 2.41
CA LEU A 36 25.05 -64.15 1.93
C LEU A 36 26.38 -63.51 1.46
N PHE A 37 27.46 -64.30 1.42
CA PHE A 37 28.83 -63.95 1.01
C PHE A 37 29.65 -62.99 1.92
N GLU A 38 30.05 -63.49 3.11
CA GLU A 38 31.29 -63.05 3.80
C GLU A 38 32.38 -64.13 3.76
N THR A 39 33.13 -64.26 2.65
CA THR A 39 34.43 -64.96 2.62
C THR A 39 35.28 -64.56 1.41
N GLU A 40 36.27 -63.67 1.58
CA GLU A 40 37.68 -63.88 1.15
C GLU A 40 38.64 -62.71 1.48
N PHE A 41 39.93 -63.03 1.45
CA PHE A 41 41.05 -62.36 2.14
C PHE A 41 41.36 -60.87 1.83
N SER A 42 41.80 -60.18 2.88
CA SER A 42 42.72 -59.00 2.94
C SER A 42 42.35 -57.70 2.17
N GLY A 43 42.02 -57.76 0.89
CA GLY A 43 41.57 -56.60 0.11
C GLY A 43 40.26 -56.03 0.65
N ILE A 44 39.33 -56.93 0.99
CA ILE A 44 38.04 -56.59 1.60
C ILE A 44 38.22 -55.79 2.89
N THR A 45 39.21 -56.10 3.74
CA THR A 45 39.40 -55.42 5.04
C THR A 45 39.74 -53.94 4.88
N ARG A 46 40.51 -53.56 3.84
CA ARG A 46 40.78 -52.14 3.53
C ARG A 46 39.52 -51.44 3.02
N PHE A 47 38.80 -52.02 2.07
CA PHE A 47 37.55 -51.43 1.56
C PHE A 47 36.45 -51.35 2.63
N ARG A 48 36.33 -52.35 3.52
CA ARG A 48 35.39 -52.36 4.66
C ARG A 48 35.64 -51.18 5.61
N ASN A 49 36.89 -50.76 5.80
CA ASN A 49 37.23 -49.59 6.60
C ASN A 49 36.90 -48.25 5.89
N TYR A 50 37.06 -48.16 4.56
CA TYR A 50 36.63 -46.98 3.80
C TYR A 50 35.10 -46.87 3.72
N VAL A 51 34.39 -47.99 3.52
CA VAL A 51 32.93 -48.05 3.58
C VAL A 51 32.41 -47.61 4.94
N LYS A 52 32.97 -48.11 6.05
CA LYS A 52 32.62 -47.64 7.41
C LYS A 52 32.85 -46.14 7.61
N LYS A 53 33.93 -45.57 7.07
CA LYS A 53 34.18 -44.11 7.11
C LYS A 53 33.14 -43.29 6.33
N ALA A 54 32.57 -43.87 5.27
CA ALA A 54 31.52 -43.24 4.46
C ALA A 54 30.12 -43.40 5.09
N GLU A 55 29.81 -44.58 5.62
CA GLU A 55 28.59 -44.85 6.41
C GLU A 55 28.50 -43.90 7.62
N ALA A 56 29.62 -43.67 8.32
CA ALA A 56 29.72 -42.70 9.43
C ALA A 56 29.50 -41.23 9.02
N ARG A 57 29.40 -40.93 7.72
CA ARG A 57 29.07 -39.61 7.14
C ARG A 57 27.70 -39.60 6.45
N GLY A 58 26.88 -40.62 6.70
CA GLY A 58 25.53 -40.74 6.16
C GLY A 58 25.47 -41.23 4.70
N MET A 59 26.55 -41.73 4.12
CA MET A 59 26.49 -42.38 2.80
C MET A 59 25.84 -43.76 2.92
N SER A 60 24.90 -44.07 2.02
CA SER A 60 24.16 -45.33 2.06
C SER A 60 24.91 -46.48 1.37
N ARG A 61 24.62 -47.72 1.80
CA ARG A 61 25.11 -48.92 1.08
C ARG A 61 24.64 -48.97 -0.38
N LYS A 62 23.44 -48.45 -0.67
CA LYS A 62 22.90 -48.33 -2.04
C LYS A 62 23.78 -47.41 -2.91
N GLN A 63 24.41 -46.37 -2.35
CA GLN A 63 25.40 -45.53 -3.06
C GLN A 63 26.76 -46.24 -3.22
N LEU A 64 27.25 -46.86 -2.14
CA LEU A 64 28.64 -47.36 -2.04
C LEU A 64 28.88 -48.70 -2.76
N LEU A 65 27.99 -49.68 -2.58
CA LEU A 65 28.23 -51.06 -3.05
C LEU A 65 28.33 -51.17 -4.59
N PRO A 66 27.48 -50.52 -5.40
CA PRO A 66 27.60 -50.63 -6.87
C PRO A 66 28.86 -49.92 -7.41
N PHE A 67 29.41 -48.93 -6.68
CA PHE A 67 30.68 -48.32 -7.10
C PHE A 67 31.85 -49.27 -6.77
N ARG A 68 31.83 -49.91 -5.59
CA ARG A 68 32.81 -50.95 -5.21
C ARG A 68 32.87 -52.06 -6.25
N ALA A 69 31.73 -52.56 -6.72
CA ALA A 69 31.67 -53.59 -7.76
C ALA A 69 32.38 -53.17 -9.07
N LEU A 70 32.27 -51.90 -9.48
CA LEU A 70 32.98 -51.38 -10.65
C LEU A 70 34.50 -51.27 -10.44
N VAL A 71 34.96 -50.97 -9.21
CA VAL A 71 36.39 -51.00 -8.86
C VAL A 71 36.93 -52.43 -8.94
N GLU A 72 36.18 -53.41 -8.44
CA GLU A 72 36.55 -54.84 -8.48
C GLU A 72 36.54 -55.43 -9.90
N LEU A 73 35.87 -54.75 -10.85
CA LEU A 73 35.97 -55.03 -12.28
C LEU A 73 37.16 -54.32 -12.94
N ASP A 74 37.43 -53.04 -12.64
CA ASP A 74 38.59 -52.30 -13.16
C ASP A 74 39.92 -52.96 -12.74
N GLU A 75 40.02 -53.42 -11.49
CA GLU A 75 41.20 -54.15 -10.99
C GLU A 75 41.48 -55.48 -11.73
N LYS A 76 40.49 -56.02 -12.46
CA LYS A 76 40.61 -57.22 -13.31
C LYS A 76 40.87 -56.90 -14.78
N ARG A 77 40.87 -55.63 -15.20
CA ARG A 77 41.17 -55.21 -16.59
C ARG A 77 42.68 -55.23 -16.88
N VAL A 78 43.03 -55.53 -18.13
CA VAL A 78 44.42 -55.51 -18.64
C VAL A 78 44.98 -54.08 -18.71
N SER A 79 44.13 -53.10 -19.02
CA SER A 79 44.44 -51.66 -18.88
C SER A 79 43.47 -51.06 -17.88
N LYS A 80 43.97 -50.76 -16.68
CA LYS A 80 43.20 -50.19 -15.57
C LYS A 80 43.02 -48.69 -15.78
N ILE A 81 41.84 -48.15 -15.46
CA ILE A 81 41.55 -46.71 -15.60
C ILE A 81 41.67 -45.94 -14.27
N GLY A 82 41.84 -46.63 -13.14
CA GLY A 82 42.17 -46.00 -11.84
C GLY A 82 40.96 -45.79 -10.92
N LEU A 83 39.91 -46.61 -11.03
CA LEU A 83 38.68 -46.42 -10.24
C LEU A 83 38.90 -46.57 -8.73
N LYS A 84 39.98 -47.24 -8.31
CA LYS A 84 40.32 -47.52 -6.92
C LYS A 84 40.69 -46.28 -6.11
N GLU A 85 41.60 -45.45 -6.63
CA GLU A 85 41.95 -44.18 -6.00
C GLU A 85 40.72 -43.25 -5.93
N LEU A 86 39.88 -43.26 -6.99
CA LEU A 86 38.62 -42.51 -7.00
C LEU A 86 37.65 -43.00 -5.92
N PHE A 87 37.48 -44.32 -5.75
CA PHE A 87 36.61 -44.89 -4.71
C PHE A 87 37.09 -44.58 -3.29
N ILE A 88 38.41 -44.64 -3.05
CA ILE A 88 39.00 -44.29 -1.75
C ILE A 88 38.67 -42.83 -1.43
N VAL A 89 38.98 -41.91 -2.34
CA VAL A 89 38.76 -40.47 -2.13
C VAL A 89 37.26 -40.14 -2.05
N TYR A 90 36.41 -40.85 -2.79
CA TYR A 90 34.94 -40.75 -2.71
C TYR A 90 34.43 -41.12 -1.30
N CYS A 91 34.87 -42.24 -0.74
CA CYS A 91 34.55 -42.62 0.65
C CYS A 91 35.18 -41.65 1.68
N GLU A 92 36.32 -41.04 1.37
CA GLU A 92 37.01 -40.13 2.28
C GLU A 92 36.46 -38.70 2.30
N ASN A 93 35.70 -38.26 1.29
CA ASN A 93 35.21 -36.88 1.17
C ASN A 93 33.69 -36.76 0.92
N GLY A 94 33.01 -37.85 0.57
CA GLY A 94 31.59 -37.83 0.24
C GLY A 94 30.65 -37.73 1.45
N ASN A 95 29.40 -37.40 1.15
CA ASN A 95 28.30 -37.26 2.10
C ASN A 95 27.01 -37.90 1.56
N LYS A 96 25.94 -37.88 2.36
CA LYS A 96 24.63 -38.44 2.02
C LYS A 96 24.06 -38.03 0.65
N ALA A 97 24.42 -36.86 0.13
CA ALA A 97 23.90 -36.30 -1.12
C ALA A 97 24.78 -36.63 -2.35
N TRP A 98 25.81 -37.47 -2.20
CA TRP A 98 26.66 -37.90 -3.31
C TRP A 98 26.09 -39.14 -4.02
N LEU A 99 25.76 -38.94 -5.29
CA LEU A 99 25.41 -40.04 -6.21
C LEU A 99 26.66 -40.83 -6.63
N ASN A 100 26.43 -42.09 -6.99
CA ASN A 100 27.45 -43.01 -7.47
C ASN A 100 27.93 -42.61 -8.89
N PRO A 101 29.25 -42.40 -9.13
CA PRO A 101 29.76 -41.96 -10.43
C PRO A 101 29.73 -43.04 -11.52
N GLY A 102 29.50 -44.30 -11.16
CA GLY A 102 29.56 -45.46 -12.05
C GLY A 102 28.69 -45.36 -13.31
N LYS A 103 27.44 -44.90 -13.19
CA LYS A 103 26.56 -44.66 -14.36
C LYS A 103 27.17 -43.65 -15.35
N GLY A 104 27.85 -42.61 -14.84
CA GLY A 104 28.53 -41.60 -15.66
C GLY A 104 29.82 -42.11 -16.30
N ILE A 105 30.59 -42.93 -15.58
CA ILE A 105 31.81 -43.56 -16.12
C ILE A 105 31.45 -44.55 -17.24
N GLY A 106 30.43 -45.40 -17.04
CA GLY A 106 29.91 -46.30 -18.08
C GLY A 106 29.38 -45.57 -19.31
N ALA A 107 28.82 -44.36 -19.15
CA ALA A 107 28.45 -43.51 -20.29
C ALA A 107 29.67 -43.04 -21.09
N LEU A 108 30.79 -42.69 -20.44
CA LEU A 108 32.05 -42.35 -21.13
C LEU A 108 32.68 -43.55 -21.83
N GLU A 109 32.66 -44.72 -21.19
CA GLU A 109 33.06 -45.99 -21.82
C GLU A 109 32.21 -46.30 -23.07
N SER A 110 30.90 -46.06 -23.02
CA SER A 110 30.01 -46.22 -24.18
C SER A 110 30.32 -45.24 -25.32
N VAL A 111 30.67 -43.98 -25.02
CA VAL A 111 31.07 -43.00 -26.04
C VAL A 111 32.41 -43.38 -26.68
N LEU A 112 33.43 -43.78 -25.90
CA LEU A 112 34.69 -44.27 -26.47
C LEU A 112 34.52 -45.55 -27.29
N GLY A 113 33.71 -46.50 -26.81
CA GLY A 113 33.43 -47.75 -27.52
C GLY A 113 32.81 -47.52 -28.90
N LYS A 114 31.90 -46.54 -29.02
CA LYS A 114 31.28 -46.14 -30.30
C LYS A 114 32.26 -45.55 -31.33
N PHE A 115 33.45 -45.12 -30.90
CA PHE A 115 34.48 -44.54 -31.77
C PHE A 115 35.80 -45.33 -31.75
N HIS A 116 35.75 -46.61 -31.32
CA HIS A 116 36.90 -47.51 -31.21
C HIS A 116 38.10 -46.89 -30.45
N GLY A 117 37.82 -46.14 -29.39
CA GLY A 117 38.83 -45.46 -28.58
C GLY A 117 39.51 -46.35 -27.53
N ASP A 118 40.78 -46.08 -27.23
CA ASP A 118 41.51 -46.75 -26.16
C ASP A 118 40.95 -46.35 -24.79
N GLN A 119 40.66 -47.33 -23.93
CA GLN A 119 40.21 -47.11 -22.55
C GLN A 119 41.21 -46.29 -21.72
N LYS A 120 42.51 -46.33 -22.03
CA LYS A 120 43.54 -45.49 -21.37
C LYS A 120 43.25 -43.99 -21.52
N THR A 121 42.50 -43.58 -22.54
CA THR A 121 42.03 -42.19 -22.72
C THR A 121 41.19 -41.70 -21.53
N LEU A 122 40.59 -42.60 -20.74
CA LEU A 122 39.84 -42.23 -19.53
C LEU A 122 40.72 -41.91 -18.33
N GLN A 123 41.97 -42.39 -18.25
CA GLN A 123 42.79 -42.24 -17.04
C GLN A 123 42.94 -40.75 -16.62
N PRO A 124 43.23 -39.78 -17.51
CA PRO A 124 43.29 -38.35 -17.14
C PRO A 124 41.95 -37.78 -16.66
N PHE A 125 40.81 -38.37 -17.05
CA PHE A 125 39.49 -37.99 -16.55
C PHE A 125 39.21 -38.61 -15.17
N ILE A 126 39.68 -39.83 -14.89
CA ILE A 126 39.61 -40.42 -13.55
C ILE A 126 40.53 -39.67 -12.57
N GLU A 127 41.73 -39.29 -12.99
CA GLU A 127 42.64 -38.40 -12.23
C GLU A 127 42.00 -37.04 -11.92
N LEU A 128 41.30 -36.44 -12.89
CA LEU A 128 40.51 -35.23 -12.66
C LEU A 128 39.38 -35.46 -11.64
N LEU A 129 38.66 -36.59 -11.72
CA LEU A 129 37.60 -36.94 -10.76
C LEU A 129 38.14 -37.16 -9.34
N ILE A 130 39.38 -37.64 -9.20
CA ILE A 130 40.10 -37.72 -7.92
C ILE A 130 40.39 -36.31 -7.39
N GLU A 131 40.77 -35.36 -8.26
CA GLU A 131 40.97 -33.95 -7.88
C GLU A 131 39.65 -33.27 -7.46
N ILE A 132 38.56 -33.56 -8.16
CA ILE A 132 37.19 -33.09 -7.86
C ILE A 132 36.73 -33.63 -6.50
N ALA A 133 36.91 -34.93 -6.25
CA ALA A 133 36.55 -35.57 -4.98
C ALA A 133 37.39 -35.04 -3.80
N LYS A 134 38.70 -34.84 -3.97
CA LYS A 134 39.58 -34.16 -2.98
C LYS A 134 39.16 -32.71 -2.71
N SER A 135 38.51 -32.06 -3.69
CA SER A 135 37.93 -30.73 -3.56
C SER A 135 36.54 -30.74 -2.91
N LYS A 136 36.06 -31.87 -2.37
CA LYS A 136 34.73 -32.05 -1.79
C LYS A 136 33.58 -31.65 -2.74
N ILE A 137 33.72 -31.93 -4.03
CA ILE A 137 32.65 -31.79 -5.03
C ILE A 137 32.30 -33.19 -5.54
N SER A 138 31.00 -33.50 -5.65
CA SER A 138 30.49 -34.78 -6.16
C SER A 138 31.02 -35.13 -7.56
N PRO A 139 31.82 -36.21 -7.71
CA PRO A 139 32.34 -36.64 -9.01
C PRO A 139 31.22 -37.06 -9.98
N ALA A 140 30.14 -37.64 -9.47
CA ALA A 140 28.99 -38.05 -10.28
C ALA A 140 28.23 -36.86 -10.87
N ALA A 141 28.07 -35.78 -10.10
CA ALA A 141 27.41 -34.57 -10.58
C ALA A 141 28.29 -33.83 -11.61
N PHE A 142 29.61 -33.75 -11.37
CA PHE A 142 30.57 -33.20 -12.33
C PHE A 142 30.62 -34.03 -13.64
N LEU A 143 30.49 -35.36 -13.56
CA LEU A 143 30.29 -36.23 -14.72
C LEU A 143 28.99 -35.91 -15.47
N LYS A 144 27.83 -35.95 -14.78
CA LYS A 144 26.48 -35.77 -15.33
C LYS A 144 26.33 -34.41 -16.04
N PHE A 145 26.87 -33.34 -15.46
CA PHE A 145 26.59 -31.96 -15.90
C PHE A 145 27.74 -31.22 -16.59
N ILE A 146 29.00 -31.67 -16.49
CA ILE A 146 30.15 -30.95 -17.06
C ILE A 146 30.93 -31.80 -18.06
N ILE A 147 31.41 -32.98 -17.66
CA ILE A 147 32.26 -33.82 -18.53
C ILE A 147 31.45 -34.40 -19.69
N ILE A 148 30.33 -35.08 -19.42
CA ILE A 148 29.54 -35.73 -20.48
C ILE A 148 28.98 -34.70 -21.48
N PRO A 149 28.39 -33.56 -21.08
CA PRO A 149 27.90 -32.55 -22.04
C PRO A 149 28.97 -31.90 -22.91
N ARG A 150 30.21 -31.77 -22.40
CA ARG A 150 31.37 -31.24 -23.15
C ARG A 150 31.92 -32.27 -24.17
N LEU A 151 31.98 -33.56 -23.78
CA LEU A 151 32.52 -34.62 -24.65
C LEU A 151 31.53 -35.16 -25.69
N ARG A 152 30.22 -35.11 -25.43
CA ARG A 152 29.16 -35.69 -26.29
C ARG A 152 29.09 -35.09 -27.72
N GLY A 153 29.88 -34.05 -28.02
CA GLY A 153 30.00 -33.44 -29.34
C GLY A 153 31.40 -33.49 -29.99
N ASP A 154 32.45 -33.95 -29.30
CA ASP A 154 33.78 -34.14 -29.92
C ASP A 154 33.98 -35.61 -30.30
N LEU A 155 33.90 -35.89 -31.61
CA LEU A 155 34.09 -37.23 -32.17
C LEU A 155 35.56 -37.69 -32.15
N ASN A 156 36.52 -36.78 -31.93
CA ASN A 156 37.95 -37.07 -31.99
C ASN A 156 38.53 -37.33 -30.60
N TRP A 157 38.35 -38.56 -30.10
CA TRP A 157 38.84 -38.98 -28.79
C TRP A 157 40.35 -38.75 -28.58
N ARG A 158 41.15 -38.77 -29.65
CA ARG A 158 42.60 -38.53 -29.60
C ARG A 158 42.96 -37.11 -29.16
N THR A 159 42.08 -36.13 -29.42
CA THR A 159 42.28 -34.74 -28.98
C THR A 159 41.63 -34.41 -27.64
N TRP A 160 40.80 -35.29 -27.07
CA TRP A 160 40.05 -35.00 -25.85
C TRP A 160 40.94 -34.56 -24.67
N VAL A 161 42.06 -35.25 -24.43
CA VAL A 161 42.97 -34.95 -23.33
C VAL A 161 43.57 -33.55 -23.48
N LYS A 162 43.99 -33.19 -24.71
CA LYS A 162 44.56 -31.88 -25.04
C LYS A 162 43.53 -30.75 -24.97
N ASN A 163 42.32 -30.97 -25.48
CA ASN A 163 41.32 -29.93 -25.70
C ASN A 163 40.38 -29.71 -24.48
N HIS A 164 40.12 -30.74 -23.67
CA HIS A 164 39.14 -30.67 -22.59
C HIS A 164 39.75 -30.66 -21.18
N ILE A 165 40.83 -31.38 -20.89
CA ILE A 165 41.39 -31.40 -19.51
C ILE A 165 41.80 -29.99 -19.02
N PRO A 166 42.45 -29.12 -19.82
CA PRO A 166 42.73 -27.75 -19.38
C PRO A 166 41.48 -26.92 -19.08
N ALA A 167 40.43 -27.07 -19.90
CA ALA A 167 39.15 -26.41 -19.69
C ALA A 167 38.43 -26.92 -18.43
N LEU A 168 38.42 -28.25 -18.23
CA LEU A 168 37.78 -28.88 -17.07
C LEU A 168 38.50 -28.53 -15.76
N ARG A 169 39.84 -28.41 -15.76
CA ARG A 169 40.59 -27.85 -14.62
C ARG A 169 40.29 -26.37 -14.36
N THR A 170 40.11 -25.58 -15.43
CA THR A 170 39.70 -24.16 -15.30
C THR A 170 38.32 -24.02 -14.67
N ILE A 171 37.34 -24.82 -15.13
CA ILE A 171 35.99 -24.90 -14.54
C ILE A 171 36.06 -25.36 -13.08
N LEU A 172 36.85 -26.38 -12.78
CA LEU A 172 37.05 -26.88 -11.41
C LEU A 172 37.65 -25.80 -10.48
N ASN A 173 38.56 -24.96 -10.97
CA ASN A 173 39.09 -23.84 -10.18
C ASN A 173 38.01 -22.78 -9.88
N VAL A 174 37.18 -22.43 -10.87
CA VAL A 174 35.99 -21.57 -10.66
C VAL A 174 35.05 -22.17 -9.61
N LEU A 175 34.77 -23.47 -9.66
CA LEU A 175 33.92 -24.13 -8.66
C LEU A 175 34.55 -24.11 -7.26
N LYS A 176 35.85 -24.39 -7.13
CA LYS A 176 36.59 -24.28 -5.85
C LYS A 176 36.57 -22.87 -5.28
N GLU A 177 36.54 -21.83 -6.11
CA GLU A 177 36.42 -20.45 -5.64
C GLU A 177 35.01 -20.08 -5.19
N VAL A 178 33.97 -20.50 -5.91
CA VAL A 178 32.57 -20.26 -5.50
C VAL A 178 32.24 -21.05 -4.22
N GLN A 179 32.66 -22.31 -4.12
CA GLN A 179 32.49 -23.18 -2.95
C GLN A 179 33.09 -22.60 -1.65
N ARG A 180 34.08 -21.70 -1.73
CA ARG A 180 34.68 -21.03 -0.56
C ARG A 180 33.85 -19.87 0.00
N SER A 181 32.88 -19.35 -0.76
CA SER A 181 31.99 -18.28 -0.30
C SER A 181 30.97 -18.79 0.72
N GLN A 182 30.52 -17.89 1.60
CA GLN A 182 29.73 -18.22 2.79
C GLN A 182 28.46 -19.03 2.45
N SER A 183 27.73 -18.63 1.41
CA SER A 183 26.49 -19.25 0.92
C SER A 183 26.67 -20.69 0.37
N PHE A 184 27.90 -21.16 0.20
CA PHE A 184 28.26 -22.48 -0.30
C PHE A 184 29.07 -23.32 0.70
N GLN A 185 29.16 -22.91 1.98
CA GLN A 185 29.90 -23.68 2.98
C GLN A 185 29.13 -24.94 3.41
N ASP A 186 27.81 -24.85 3.54
CA ASP A 186 26.94 -25.96 3.89
C ASP A 186 26.86 -27.06 2.81
N GLU A 187 26.49 -28.28 3.22
CA GLU A 187 26.24 -29.38 2.28
C GLU A 187 24.96 -29.19 1.45
N ILE A 188 24.03 -28.41 2.00
CA ILE A 188 22.70 -28.15 1.47
C ILE A 188 22.50 -26.63 1.44
N ILE A 189 22.15 -26.11 0.27
CA ILE A 189 21.78 -24.70 0.06
C ILE A 189 20.25 -24.57 0.16
N SER A 190 19.79 -23.39 0.57
CA SER A 190 18.38 -22.98 0.72
C SER A 190 17.65 -23.60 1.92
N ASN A 191 16.74 -22.80 2.49
CA ASN A 191 16.00 -23.14 3.70
C ASN A 191 14.72 -23.98 3.44
N GLY A 192 14.22 -24.62 4.50
CA GLY A 192 12.91 -25.26 4.52
C GLY A 192 12.72 -26.31 3.42
N PRO A 193 11.70 -26.18 2.54
CA PRO A 193 11.42 -27.11 1.45
C PRO A 193 12.27 -26.92 0.18
N LEU A 194 13.19 -25.94 0.12
CA LEU A 194 14.07 -25.72 -1.06
C LEU A 194 15.42 -26.44 -1.00
N LYS A 195 15.66 -27.23 0.05
CA LYS A 195 16.94 -27.85 0.38
C LYS A 195 17.55 -28.61 -0.80
N LEU A 196 18.62 -28.05 -1.34
CA LEU A 196 19.33 -28.60 -2.50
C LEU A 196 20.77 -28.96 -2.17
N SER A 197 21.24 -30.10 -2.68
CA SER A 197 22.66 -30.46 -2.61
C SER A 197 23.52 -29.36 -3.24
N ARG A 198 24.43 -28.77 -2.44
CA ARG A 198 25.37 -27.73 -2.89
C ARG A 198 26.09 -28.14 -4.17
N ASP A 199 26.50 -29.40 -4.26
CA ASP A 199 27.28 -29.91 -5.37
C ASP A 199 26.46 -30.04 -6.66
N ILE A 200 25.13 -30.20 -6.57
CA ILE A 200 24.25 -30.11 -7.73
C ILE A 200 24.21 -28.67 -8.22
N ILE A 201 24.08 -27.68 -7.33
CA ILE A 201 24.06 -26.26 -7.74
C ILE A 201 25.42 -25.86 -8.35
N LEU A 202 26.53 -26.22 -7.71
CA LEU A 202 27.88 -25.98 -8.24
C LEU A 202 28.09 -26.66 -9.60
N THR A 203 27.69 -27.91 -9.80
CA THR A 203 28.01 -28.63 -11.06
C THR A 203 26.98 -28.41 -12.17
N LYS A 204 25.67 -28.43 -11.87
CA LYS A 204 24.56 -28.22 -12.83
C LYS A 204 24.45 -26.75 -13.26
N TYR A 205 24.51 -25.81 -12.31
CA TYR A 205 24.19 -24.41 -12.59
C TYR A 205 25.43 -23.52 -12.69
N VAL A 206 26.43 -23.63 -11.80
CA VAL A 206 27.68 -22.83 -11.94
C VAL A 206 28.59 -23.43 -13.01
N GLY A 207 28.84 -24.74 -12.98
CA GLY A 207 29.74 -25.41 -13.92
C GLY A 207 29.12 -25.68 -15.29
N GLY A 208 27.88 -26.17 -15.34
CA GLY A 208 27.21 -26.60 -16.56
C GLY A 208 27.04 -25.51 -17.63
N ILE A 209 26.85 -24.25 -17.23
CA ILE A 209 26.81 -23.10 -18.14
C ILE A 209 28.16 -22.95 -18.86
N ILE A 210 29.27 -22.90 -18.12
CA ILE A 210 30.60 -22.68 -18.70
C ILE A 210 31.24 -23.96 -19.27
N ALA A 211 30.68 -25.13 -18.97
CA ALA A 211 31.15 -26.45 -19.41
C ALA A 211 31.35 -26.58 -20.92
N ASN A 212 30.63 -25.78 -21.71
CA ASN A 212 30.62 -25.87 -23.16
C ASN A 212 31.38 -24.75 -23.89
N LEU A 213 31.98 -23.80 -23.16
CA LEU A 213 32.74 -22.70 -23.78
C LEU A 213 34.07 -23.18 -24.37
N GLU A 214 34.54 -22.46 -25.39
CA GLU A 214 35.86 -22.64 -26.00
C GLU A 214 36.97 -22.41 -24.97
N LEU A 215 38.08 -23.15 -25.07
CA LEU A 215 39.19 -23.04 -24.12
C LEU A 215 39.73 -21.60 -24.02
N ASN A 216 39.86 -20.89 -25.14
CA ASN A 216 40.35 -19.50 -25.16
C ASN A 216 39.44 -18.54 -24.39
N ARG A 217 38.11 -18.75 -24.42
CA ARG A 217 37.14 -17.94 -23.66
C ARG A 217 37.17 -18.29 -22.17
N LEU A 218 37.36 -19.56 -21.83
CA LEU A 218 37.50 -20.00 -20.45
C LEU A 218 38.80 -19.51 -19.79
N LEU A 219 39.88 -19.37 -20.57
CA LEU A 219 41.18 -18.90 -20.07
C LEU A 219 41.27 -17.39 -19.85
N ASP A 220 40.26 -16.59 -20.24
CA ASP A 220 40.21 -15.17 -19.88
C ASP A 220 40.03 -14.99 -18.36
N LEU A 221 41.06 -14.43 -17.72
CA LEU A 221 41.08 -14.14 -16.29
C LEU A 221 40.03 -13.08 -15.89
N ASN A 222 39.66 -12.17 -16.80
CA ASN A 222 38.62 -11.18 -16.55
C ASN A 222 37.25 -11.87 -16.52
N PHE A 223 36.95 -12.72 -17.52
CA PHE A 223 35.76 -13.57 -17.52
C PHE A 223 35.68 -14.44 -16.26
N GLN A 224 36.74 -15.19 -15.93
CA GLN A 224 36.78 -16.04 -14.73
C GLN A 224 36.48 -15.24 -13.45
N LYS A 225 37.10 -14.08 -13.27
CA LYS A 225 36.94 -13.24 -12.08
C LYS A 225 35.54 -12.66 -11.96
N GLN A 226 34.98 -12.12 -13.05
CA GLN A 226 33.63 -11.56 -13.05
C GLN A 226 32.56 -12.64 -12.84
N TYR A 227 32.65 -13.75 -13.58
CA TYR A 227 31.73 -14.88 -13.46
C TYR A 227 31.72 -15.46 -12.04
N THR A 228 32.90 -15.73 -11.49
CA THR A 228 33.08 -16.23 -10.11
C THR A 228 32.51 -15.27 -9.08
N ASN A 229 32.78 -13.96 -9.20
CA ASN A 229 32.29 -12.98 -8.23
C ASN A 229 30.77 -12.83 -8.24
N SER A 230 30.12 -12.86 -9.42
CA SER A 230 28.66 -12.81 -9.51
C SER A 230 27.99 -13.98 -8.79
N TRP A 231 28.57 -15.19 -8.86
CA TRP A 231 28.08 -16.35 -8.11
C TRP A 231 28.37 -16.30 -6.60
N LYS A 232 29.52 -15.74 -6.17
CA LYS A 232 29.85 -15.52 -4.75
C LYS A 232 28.94 -14.51 -4.05
N ASN A 233 28.23 -13.68 -4.81
CA ASN A 233 27.34 -12.62 -4.30
C ASN A 233 25.89 -13.05 -4.07
N LEU A 234 25.53 -14.30 -4.40
CA LEU A 234 24.21 -14.88 -4.11
C LEU A 234 24.21 -15.48 -2.70
N GLU A 235 23.10 -15.28 -1.97
CA GLU A 235 22.94 -15.65 -0.57
C GLU A 235 22.02 -16.88 -0.40
N PHE A 236 21.15 -17.16 -1.37
CA PHE A 236 20.19 -18.29 -1.39
C PHE A 236 19.26 -18.34 -0.16
N ASN A 237 18.93 -17.16 0.38
CA ASN A 237 18.24 -17.00 1.66
C ASN A 237 16.75 -16.61 1.53
N ASN A 238 16.25 -16.41 0.30
CA ASN A 238 14.85 -16.08 0.02
C ASN A 238 14.18 -17.11 -0.91
N TYR A 239 13.02 -17.64 -0.52
CA TYR A 239 12.31 -18.67 -1.27
C TYR A 239 11.93 -18.22 -2.68
N LEU A 240 11.32 -17.03 -2.78
CA LEU A 240 10.74 -16.52 -4.03
C LEU A 240 11.84 -16.14 -5.03
N ALA A 241 12.94 -15.55 -4.55
CA ALA A 241 14.14 -15.27 -5.35
C ALA A 241 14.68 -16.55 -6.00
N PHE A 242 14.92 -17.59 -5.19
CA PHE A 242 15.49 -18.82 -5.70
C PHE A 242 14.55 -19.54 -6.67
N TYR A 243 13.24 -19.60 -6.37
CA TYR A 243 12.25 -20.16 -7.29
C TYR A 243 12.20 -19.40 -8.62
N PHE A 244 12.20 -18.06 -8.60
CA PHE A 244 12.23 -17.25 -9.81
C PHE A 244 13.49 -17.52 -10.64
N ILE A 245 14.67 -17.54 -10.01
CA ILE A 245 15.96 -17.78 -10.68
C ILE A 245 16.00 -19.21 -11.27
N LYS A 246 15.58 -20.23 -10.50
CA LYS A 246 15.48 -21.64 -10.94
C LYS A 246 14.57 -21.81 -12.15
N SER A 247 13.40 -21.16 -12.16
CA SER A 247 12.38 -21.34 -13.20
C SER A 247 12.63 -20.53 -14.47
N ASN A 248 13.33 -19.39 -14.39
CA ASN A 248 13.41 -18.43 -15.51
C ASN A 248 14.82 -18.18 -16.04
N VAL A 249 15.83 -18.09 -15.17
CA VAL A 249 17.19 -17.63 -15.57
C VAL A 249 18.12 -18.81 -15.82
N LEU A 250 18.13 -19.80 -14.91
CA LEU A 250 18.99 -20.98 -15.02
C LEU A 250 18.65 -21.91 -16.21
N PRO A 251 17.39 -22.11 -16.63
CA PRO A 251 17.07 -22.95 -17.80
C PRO A 251 17.57 -22.33 -19.10
N PHE A 252 17.41 -21.00 -19.26
CA PHE A 252 17.96 -20.24 -20.38
C PHE A 252 19.49 -20.38 -20.43
N LEU A 253 20.18 -20.10 -19.32
CA LEU A 253 21.64 -20.12 -19.29
C LEU A 253 22.21 -21.52 -19.54
N SER A 254 21.55 -22.57 -19.01
CA SER A 254 21.88 -23.95 -19.30
C SER A 254 21.77 -24.27 -20.80
N GLN A 255 20.60 -24.03 -21.41
CA GLN A 255 20.33 -24.41 -22.80
C GLN A 255 21.09 -23.56 -23.83
N LEU A 256 21.24 -22.25 -23.58
CA LEU A 256 21.80 -21.31 -24.56
C LEU A 256 23.27 -20.93 -24.32
N SER A 257 23.90 -21.39 -23.23
CA SER A 257 25.35 -21.25 -22.97
C SER A 257 26.24 -21.45 -24.21
N LYS A 258 25.97 -22.51 -25.00
CA LYS A 258 26.68 -22.86 -26.24
C LYS A 258 26.62 -21.80 -27.34
N LYS A 259 25.64 -20.89 -27.28
CA LYS A 259 25.26 -19.95 -28.35
C LYS A 259 25.46 -18.48 -27.95
N LEU A 260 25.86 -18.22 -26.70
CA LEU A 260 26.01 -16.88 -26.13
C LEU A 260 27.49 -16.47 -26.04
N GLU A 261 27.72 -15.16 -26.01
CA GLU A 261 29.04 -14.61 -25.75
C GLU A 261 29.40 -14.62 -24.26
N ALA A 262 30.70 -14.60 -23.96
CA ALA A 262 31.21 -14.57 -22.59
C ALA A 262 30.65 -13.36 -21.79
N LYS A 263 30.54 -12.19 -22.44
CA LYS A 263 29.95 -10.97 -21.87
C LYS A 263 28.45 -11.13 -21.57
N GLN A 264 27.70 -11.75 -22.49
CA GLN A 264 26.27 -11.98 -22.33
C GLN A 264 25.96 -12.89 -21.13
N ILE A 265 26.77 -13.94 -20.94
CA ILE A 265 26.68 -14.83 -19.78
C ILE A 265 26.97 -14.07 -18.47
N ILE A 266 28.00 -13.22 -18.43
CA ILE A 266 28.31 -12.40 -17.25
C ILE A 266 27.14 -11.47 -16.91
N GLU A 267 26.61 -10.73 -17.88
CA GLU A 267 25.55 -9.74 -17.62
C GLU A 267 24.33 -10.41 -16.97
N LEU A 268 23.83 -11.52 -17.53
CA LEU A 268 22.69 -12.25 -16.94
C LEU A 268 22.98 -12.84 -15.55
N VAL A 269 24.19 -13.39 -15.33
CA VAL A 269 24.57 -13.94 -14.01
C VAL A 269 24.74 -12.81 -12.98
N SER A 270 25.19 -11.62 -13.40
CA SER A 270 25.38 -10.46 -12.52
C SER A 270 24.09 -9.83 -12.00
N GLU A 271 22.97 -9.94 -12.74
CA GLU A 271 21.65 -9.44 -12.30
C GLU A 271 21.00 -10.35 -11.24
N MET A 272 21.47 -11.60 -11.05
CA MET A 272 20.82 -12.56 -10.13
C MET A 272 20.92 -12.12 -8.66
N ALA A 273 22.05 -11.58 -8.21
CA ALA A 273 22.21 -11.12 -6.82
C ALA A 273 21.47 -9.80 -6.51
N PRO A 274 21.46 -8.77 -7.39
CA PRO A 274 20.54 -7.63 -7.27
C PRO A 274 19.06 -8.05 -7.24
N LEU A 275 18.67 -9.04 -8.04
CA LEU A 275 17.31 -9.58 -8.08
C LEU A 275 16.94 -10.28 -6.76
N GLU A 276 17.82 -11.12 -6.21
CA GLU A 276 17.63 -11.74 -4.90
C GLU A 276 17.44 -10.69 -3.80
N LYS A 277 18.22 -9.60 -3.82
CA LYS A 277 18.10 -8.51 -2.84
C LYS A 277 16.79 -7.74 -2.97
N ALA A 278 16.28 -7.55 -4.19
CA ALA A 278 14.96 -6.95 -4.43
C ALA A 278 13.80 -7.84 -3.95
N PHE A 279 13.91 -9.16 -4.10
CA PHE A 279 12.96 -10.12 -3.51
C PHE A 279 13.05 -10.10 -1.97
N LEU A 280 14.24 -10.14 -1.39
CA LEU A 280 14.45 -10.15 0.06
C LEU A 280 13.94 -8.86 0.75
N SER A 281 14.07 -7.69 0.11
CA SER A 281 13.56 -6.42 0.65
C SER A 281 12.04 -6.33 0.65
N SER A 282 11.37 -6.93 -0.35
CA SER A 282 9.93 -6.79 -0.53
C SER A 282 9.12 -7.96 0.04
N TYR A 283 9.69 -9.17 0.02
CA TYR A 283 9.03 -10.42 0.38
C TYR A 283 9.92 -11.33 1.25
N PRO A 284 10.36 -10.90 2.45
CA PRO A 284 11.14 -11.73 3.36
C PRO A 284 10.34 -12.93 3.91
N ASP A 285 10.91 -14.13 3.76
CA ASP A 285 10.30 -15.43 4.10
C ASP A 285 9.72 -15.51 5.53
N GLU A 286 10.33 -14.81 6.48
CA GLU A 286 9.95 -14.79 7.91
C GLU A 286 8.52 -14.28 8.14
N ILE A 287 8.00 -13.47 7.21
CA ILE A 287 6.71 -12.77 7.33
C ILE A 287 5.63 -13.44 6.47
N PHE A 288 6.03 -14.02 5.35
CA PHE A 288 5.19 -14.33 4.20
C PHE A 288 5.05 -15.85 3.97
N SER A 289 4.21 -16.50 4.77
CA SER A 289 3.93 -17.94 4.66
C SER A 289 2.94 -18.26 3.52
N TRP A 290 3.38 -18.13 2.27
CA TRP A 290 2.57 -18.41 1.06
C TRP A 290 2.21 -19.91 0.94
N LYS A 291 1.00 -20.30 1.39
CA LYS A 291 0.47 -21.67 1.18
C LYS A 291 0.19 -22.04 -0.28
N LYS A 292 0.13 -21.04 -1.17
CA LYS A 292 0.18 -21.21 -2.63
C LYS A 292 1.21 -20.24 -3.17
N ILE A 293 2.25 -20.77 -3.81
CA ILE A 293 3.28 -19.99 -4.49
C ILE A 293 2.66 -19.43 -5.78
N PRO A 294 2.74 -18.12 -6.07
CA PRO A 294 2.32 -17.61 -7.37
C PRO A 294 3.22 -18.21 -8.47
N LYS A 295 2.65 -18.71 -9.58
CA LYS A 295 3.44 -19.30 -10.69
C LYS A 295 4.28 -18.22 -11.37
N PHE A 296 5.50 -18.02 -10.88
CA PHE A 296 6.46 -17.04 -11.41
C PHE A 296 7.19 -17.57 -12.64
N THR A 297 6.50 -17.57 -13.78
CA THR A 297 7.08 -17.85 -15.09
C THR A 297 7.00 -16.62 -16.00
N LEU A 298 8.15 -16.21 -16.56
CA LEU A 298 8.24 -15.15 -17.57
C LEU A 298 7.58 -15.53 -18.90
N TYR A 299 7.36 -16.83 -19.11
CA TYR A 299 6.76 -17.43 -20.30
C TYR A 299 5.53 -18.26 -19.92
N PRO A 300 4.51 -18.35 -20.81
CA PRO A 300 3.25 -19.05 -20.52
C PRO A 300 3.34 -20.58 -20.68
N VAL A 301 4.39 -21.06 -21.34
CA VAL A 301 4.76 -22.47 -21.52
C VAL A 301 6.22 -22.61 -21.08
N SER A 302 6.74 -23.82 -20.92
CA SER A 302 8.16 -24.06 -20.62
C SER A 302 9.09 -23.22 -21.51
N PHE A 303 10.22 -22.79 -20.93
CA PHE A 303 11.18 -21.93 -21.63
C PHE A 303 11.58 -22.53 -22.99
N HIS A 304 11.78 -23.86 -23.04
CA HIS A 304 12.21 -24.56 -24.25
C HIS A 304 11.24 -24.38 -25.43
N HIS A 305 9.95 -24.61 -25.20
CA HIS A 305 8.91 -24.43 -26.23
C HIS A 305 8.79 -22.96 -26.65
N SER A 306 8.84 -22.05 -25.68
CA SER A 306 8.75 -20.60 -25.92
C SER A 306 9.95 -20.07 -26.74
N TYR A 307 11.16 -20.57 -26.49
CA TYR A 307 12.37 -20.24 -27.25
C TYR A 307 12.36 -20.83 -28.67
N LEU A 308 11.94 -22.09 -28.84
CA LEU A 308 11.83 -22.71 -30.18
C LEU A 308 10.86 -21.94 -31.05
N LYS A 309 9.66 -21.64 -30.51
CA LYS A 309 8.67 -20.81 -31.21
C LYS A 309 9.19 -19.42 -31.55
N ARG A 310 9.92 -18.74 -30.65
CA ARG A 310 10.56 -17.45 -30.97
C ARG A 310 11.54 -17.55 -32.15
N LEU A 311 12.26 -18.66 -32.32
CA LEU A 311 13.13 -18.88 -33.49
C LEU A 311 12.33 -19.16 -34.78
N GLU A 312 11.23 -19.91 -34.68
CA GLU A 312 10.30 -20.16 -35.79
C GLU A 312 9.62 -18.85 -36.25
N ASP A 313 9.27 -17.98 -35.30
CA ASP A 313 8.81 -16.59 -35.50
C ASP A 313 9.94 -15.66 -36.05
N GLY A 314 11.14 -16.18 -36.33
CA GLY A 314 12.24 -15.46 -36.99
C GLY A 314 13.14 -14.61 -36.09
N ASN A 315 13.04 -14.72 -34.76
CA ASN A 315 13.86 -13.91 -33.84
C ASN A 315 15.30 -14.42 -33.74
N THR A 316 16.26 -13.51 -33.62
CA THR A 316 17.67 -13.85 -33.39
C THR A 316 17.96 -14.20 -31.93
N LEU A 317 19.00 -14.99 -31.71
CA LEU A 317 19.51 -15.32 -30.36
C LEU A 317 19.87 -14.07 -29.54
N PHE A 318 20.35 -13.00 -30.19
CA PHE A 318 20.64 -11.72 -29.55
C PHE A 318 19.37 -11.01 -29.06
N GLN A 319 18.29 -11.03 -29.85
CA GLN A 319 16.99 -10.48 -29.43
C GLN A 319 16.41 -11.27 -28.25
N ILE A 320 16.46 -12.60 -28.29
CA ILE A 320 15.96 -13.48 -27.20
C ILE A 320 16.80 -13.30 -25.91
N TYR A 321 18.12 -13.11 -26.03
CA TYR A 321 18.98 -12.71 -24.91
C TYR A 321 18.59 -11.34 -24.33
N THR A 322 18.39 -10.34 -25.18
CA THR A 322 18.03 -8.98 -24.77
C THR A 322 16.64 -8.95 -24.13
N GLU A 323 15.70 -9.77 -24.62
CA GLU A 323 14.39 -10.01 -24.03
C GLU A 323 14.53 -10.49 -22.58
N LEU A 324 15.29 -11.56 -22.30
CA LEU A 324 15.47 -12.07 -20.94
C LEU A 324 16.20 -11.08 -20.00
N LEU A 325 17.29 -10.45 -20.46
CA LEU A 325 18.03 -9.48 -19.64
C LEU A 325 17.17 -8.28 -19.26
N SER A 326 16.29 -7.86 -20.18
CA SER A 326 15.39 -6.74 -19.93
C SER A 326 14.20 -7.17 -19.05
N PHE A 327 13.71 -8.42 -19.16
CA PHE A 327 12.78 -9.01 -18.18
C PHE A 327 13.35 -8.99 -16.75
N THR A 328 14.59 -9.47 -16.53
CA THR A 328 15.15 -9.53 -15.17
C THR A 328 15.34 -8.13 -14.56
N ARG A 329 15.77 -7.14 -15.37
CA ARG A 329 15.87 -5.73 -14.95
C ARG A 329 14.52 -5.09 -14.64
N VAL A 330 13.49 -5.37 -15.45
CA VAL A 330 12.11 -4.97 -15.18
C VAL A 330 11.64 -5.56 -13.85
N VAL A 331 11.78 -6.88 -13.64
CA VAL A 331 11.37 -7.54 -12.38
C VAL A 331 12.11 -6.94 -11.18
N ARG A 332 13.44 -6.82 -11.25
CA ARG A 332 14.32 -6.22 -10.22
C ARG A 332 13.91 -4.79 -9.85
N SER A 333 13.41 -4.00 -10.81
CA SER A 333 13.03 -2.59 -10.59
C SER A 333 11.56 -2.44 -10.19
N THR A 334 10.70 -3.39 -10.57
CA THR A 334 9.30 -3.45 -10.16
C THR A 334 9.12 -4.04 -8.75
N LEU A 335 9.88 -5.06 -8.34
CA LEU A 335 9.74 -5.71 -7.02
C LEU A 335 9.85 -4.76 -5.81
N PRO A 336 10.71 -3.72 -5.79
CA PRO A 336 10.75 -2.73 -4.70
C PRO A 336 9.56 -1.79 -4.66
N THR A 337 8.73 -1.74 -5.71
CA THR A 337 7.49 -0.95 -5.69
C THR A 337 6.46 -1.61 -4.78
N ARG A 338 5.64 -0.79 -4.13
CA ARG A 338 4.54 -1.18 -3.25
C ARG A 338 3.50 -2.08 -3.93
N ALA A 339 3.31 -2.00 -5.25
CA ALA A 339 2.43 -2.91 -6.01
C ALA A 339 3.17 -4.15 -6.58
N GLY A 340 4.49 -4.06 -6.76
CA GLY A 340 5.44 -5.16 -6.77
C GLY A 340 5.06 -6.38 -7.60
N ILE A 341 4.85 -7.50 -6.91
CA ILE A 341 4.61 -8.84 -7.49
C ILE A 341 3.45 -8.88 -8.51
N TYR A 342 2.43 -8.04 -8.36
CA TYR A 342 1.27 -7.94 -9.27
C TYR A 342 1.57 -7.12 -10.53
N LEU A 343 2.41 -6.08 -10.42
CA LEU A 343 2.89 -5.34 -11.59
C LEU A 343 3.77 -6.23 -12.47
N VAL A 344 4.61 -7.08 -11.86
CA VAL A 344 5.46 -8.01 -12.64
C VAL A 344 4.61 -8.88 -13.57
N GLU A 345 3.54 -9.50 -13.07
CA GLU A 345 2.66 -10.35 -13.89
C GLU A 345 1.99 -9.56 -15.04
N LEU A 346 1.51 -8.34 -14.74
CA LEU A 346 0.93 -7.43 -15.72
C LEU A 346 1.94 -7.06 -16.82
N ILE A 347 3.12 -6.60 -16.44
CA ILE A 347 4.17 -6.15 -17.36
C ILE A 347 4.65 -7.31 -18.23
N VAL A 348 4.88 -8.49 -17.63
CA VAL A 348 5.29 -9.70 -18.35
C VAL A 348 4.29 -10.08 -19.45
N LYS A 349 2.99 -10.14 -19.11
CA LYS A 349 1.91 -10.44 -20.08
C LYS A 349 1.83 -9.43 -21.22
N LEU A 350 2.21 -8.17 -20.98
CA LEU A 350 2.20 -7.10 -21.99
C LEU A 350 3.46 -7.09 -22.87
N MET A 351 4.63 -7.38 -22.30
CA MET A 351 5.90 -7.51 -23.03
C MET A 351 5.86 -8.67 -24.03
N LEU A 352 5.41 -9.85 -23.61
CA LEU A 352 5.31 -11.05 -24.45
C LEU A 352 4.54 -10.80 -25.75
N ARG A 353 3.49 -9.96 -25.68
CA ARG A 353 2.60 -9.58 -26.80
C ARG A 353 3.21 -8.61 -27.81
N LYS A 354 4.30 -7.91 -27.48
CA LYS A 354 4.93 -6.90 -28.36
C LYS A 354 6.27 -7.35 -28.96
N GLY A 355 6.97 -8.31 -28.35
CA GLY A 355 8.11 -9.04 -28.96
C GLY A 355 9.37 -8.23 -29.32
N ASN A 356 9.36 -6.91 -29.20
CA ASN A 356 10.45 -6.02 -29.58
C ASN A 356 11.35 -5.70 -28.35
N PRO A 357 12.66 -6.06 -28.35
CA PRO A 357 13.54 -5.82 -27.19
C PRO A 357 13.72 -4.34 -26.82
N THR A 358 13.72 -3.44 -27.82
CA THR A 358 13.86 -1.99 -27.64
C THR A 358 12.70 -1.42 -26.82
N PHE A 359 11.48 -1.91 -27.08
CA PHE A 359 10.29 -1.56 -26.31
C PHE A 359 10.37 -2.00 -24.84
N ILE A 360 11.09 -3.09 -24.52
CA ILE A 360 11.29 -3.53 -23.14
C ILE A 360 12.24 -2.59 -22.38
N GLN A 361 13.35 -2.18 -23.01
CA GLN A 361 14.28 -1.23 -22.41
C GLN A 361 13.61 0.13 -22.12
N GLN A 362 12.70 0.56 -23.00
CA GLN A 362 11.87 1.73 -22.75
C GLN A 362 10.85 1.52 -21.61
N ILE A 363 10.22 0.34 -21.50
CA ILE A 363 9.41 -0.01 -20.31
C ILE A 363 10.23 0.03 -19.02
N HIS A 364 11.46 -0.47 -19.03
CA HIS A 364 12.34 -0.43 -17.85
C HIS A 364 12.62 1.02 -17.42
N LYS A 365 12.97 1.91 -18.36
CA LYS A 365 13.13 3.35 -18.06
C LYS A 365 11.82 4.00 -17.57
N LEU A 366 10.67 3.66 -18.17
CA LEU A 366 9.36 4.14 -17.73
C LEU A 366 9.07 3.72 -16.27
N LEU A 367 9.46 2.53 -15.84
CA LEU A 367 9.26 2.06 -14.47
C LEU A 367 10.19 2.75 -13.46
N GLU A 368 11.39 3.15 -13.86
CA GLU A 368 12.34 3.86 -12.98
C GLU A 368 11.95 5.33 -12.72
N ILE A 369 11.07 5.92 -13.53
CA ILE A 369 10.61 7.32 -13.41
C ILE A 369 9.20 7.47 -12.80
N LEU A 370 8.44 6.37 -12.66
CA LEU A 370 7.07 6.42 -12.14
C LEU A 370 7.05 6.50 -10.60
N PRO A 371 6.24 7.40 -10.00
CA PRO A 371 6.18 7.59 -8.55
C PRO A 371 5.38 6.48 -7.88
N ASP A 372 5.98 5.84 -6.88
CA ASP A 372 5.39 4.72 -6.16
C ASP A 372 4.36 5.16 -5.09
N PHE A 373 3.23 5.70 -5.54
CA PHE A 373 2.11 6.06 -4.67
C PHE A 373 1.47 4.83 -3.98
N GLY A 374 1.62 3.65 -4.57
CA GLY A 374 1.39 2.37 -3.87
C GLY A 374 0.25 1.50 -4.37
N GLY A 375 -0.10 1.58 -5.65
CA GLY A 375 -1.22 0.85 -6.24
C GLY A 375 -0.98 0.54 -7.71
N LEU A 376 -1.87 -0.26 -8.29
CA LEU A 376 -1.71 -0.73 -9.67
C LEU A 376 -2.03 0.34 -10.72
N TYR A 377 -2.88 1.34 -10.42
CA TYR A 377 -3.48 2.16 -11.47
C TYR A 377 -2.47 3.08 -12.15
N THR A 378 -1.62 3.76 -11.39
CA THR A 378 -0.60 4.67 -11.94
C THR A 378 0.26 3.95 -12.97
N TYR A 379 0.89 2.85 -12.59
CA TYR A 379 1.71 2.05 -13.51
C TYR A 379 0.87 1.47 -14.67
N ARG A 380 -0.29 0.89 -14.38
CA ARG A 380 -1.15 0.26 -15.40
C ARG A 380 -1.56 1.24 -16.49
N TRP A 381 -2.02 2.44 -16.13
CA TRP A 381 -2.40 3.47 -17.09
C TRP A 381 -1.20 3.93 -17.93
N HIS A 382 -0.05 4.21 -17.30
CA HIS A 382 1.14 4.68 -18.01
C HIS A 382 1.68 3.61 -18.97
N ILE A 383 1.76 2.35 -18.53
CA ILE A 383 2.17 1.21 -19.37
C ILE A 383 1.17 1.01 -20.54
N GLN A 384 -0.13 1.11 -20.30
CA GLN A 384 -1.14 0.94 -21.36
C GLN A 384 -1.07 2.05 -22.42
N ASN A 385 -0.88 3.31 -22.02
CA ASN A 385 -0.75 4.42 -22.98
C ASN A 385 0.61 4.40 -23.70
N PHE A 386 1.67 3.98 -23.02
CA PHE A 386 2.98 3.71 -23.63
C PHE A 386 2.93 2.58 -24.69
N ILE A 387 2.11 1.55 -24.46
CA ILE A 387 1.85 0.45 -25.39
C ILE A 387 1.07 0.90 -26.64
N SER A 388 0.09 1.79 -26.45
CA SER A 388 -0.71 2.40 -27.51
C SER A 388 0.07 3.45 -28.32
N SER A 389 1.09 4.06 -27.71
CA SER A 389 1.97 5.03 -28.36
C SER A 389 2.73 4.42 -29.54
N LYS A 390 2.92 5.23 -30.60
CA LYS A 390 3.74 4.89 -31.76
C LYS A 390 5.21 4.77 -31.32
N GLU A 391 5.97 3.90 -31.98
CA GLU A 391 7.35 3.61 -31.57
C GLU A 391 8.26 4.84 -31.59
N THR A 392 8.03 5.77 -32.52
CA THR A 392 8.74 7.06 -32.58
C THR A 392 8.41 8.00 -31.43
N SER A 393 7.18 8.00 -30.90
CA SER A 393 6.74 8.93 -29.84
C SER A 393 6.91 8.39 -28.42
N ARG A 394 7.46 7.18 -28.26
CA ARG A 394 7.70 6.56 -26.94
C ARG A 394 8.79 7.25 -26.14
N ILE A 395 9.78 7.84 -26.81
CA ILE A 395 10.83 8.63 -26.15
C ILE A 395 10.23 9.93 -25.63
N ASP A 396 9.43 10.62 -26.45
CA ASP A 396 8.72 11.84 -26.07
C ASP A 396 7.76 11.61 -24.90
N PHE A 397 7.00 10.50 -24.90
CA PHE A 397 6.10 10.10 -23.81
C PHE A 397 6.87 9.90 -22.49
N ILE A 398 8.05 9.28 -22.54
CA ILE A 398 8.94 9.12 -21.38
C ILE A 398 9.48 10.47 -20.90
N GLN A 399 9.90 11.36 -21.81
CA GLN A 399 10.37 12.70 -21.45
C GLN A 399 9.25 13.57 -20.86
N GLN A 400 8.01 13.45 -21.35
CA GLN A 400 6.86 14.16 -20.79
C GLN A 400 6.58 13.73 -19.34
N ILE A 401 6.81 12.47 -18.99
CA ILE A 401 6.69 11.94 -17.63
C ILE A 401 7.85 12.43 -16.76
N GLU A 402 9.10 12.39 -17.27
CA GLU A 402 10.28 12.93 -16.57
C GLU A 402 10.14 14.43 -16.26
N ASN A 403 9.52 15.20 -17.16
CA ASN A 403 9.33 16.65 -17.01
C ASN A 403 8.10 17.04 -16.15
N ASN A 404 7.32 16.08 -15.63
CA ASN A 404 6.08 16.33 -14.87
C ASN A 404 6.01 15.47 -13.59
N ASP A 405 7.05 15.53 -12.76
CA ASP A 405 7.16 14.84 -11.46
C ASP A 405 6.85 13.32 -11.52
N GLY A 406 7.17 12.68 -12.66
CA GLY A 406 6.94 11.25 -12.88
C GLY A 406 5.51 10.88 -13.29
N LEU A 407 4.65 11.83 -13.67
CA LEU A 407 3.30 11.56 -14.20
C LEU A 407 3.12 12.18 -15.59
N HIS A 408 2.43 11.47 -16.49
CA HIS A 408 2.06 12.02 -17.81
C HIS A 408 1.02 13.16 -17.63
N PRO A 409 1.05 14.23 -18.44
CA PRO A 409 0.04 15.30 -18.36
C PRO A 409 -1.40 14.79 -18.46
N ASP A 410 -1.65 13.89 -19.41
CA ASP A 410 -2.97 13.27 -19.63
C ASP A 410 -3.34 12.16 -18.63
N PHE A 411 -2.50 11.87 -17.62
CA PHE A 411 -2.82 10.86 -16.61
C PHE A 411 -4.07 11.29 -15.85
N PRO A 412 -5.22 10.59 -15.98
CA PRO A 412 -6.35 10.83 -15.12
C PRO A 412 -5.90 10.48 -13.71
N LYS A 413 -6.32 11.29 -12.74
CA LYS A 413 -5.81 11.25 -11.38
C LYS A 413 -6.89 10.66 -10.44
N PRO A 414 -7.20 9.35 -10.45
CA PRO A 414 -8.39 8.79 -9.78
C PRO A 414 -8.60 9.17 -8.32
N PHE A 415 -7.54 9.06 -7.51
CA PHE A 415 -7.57 9.45 -6.10
C PHE A 415 -8.10 10.88 -5.94
N TRP A 416 -7.63 11.76 -6.81
CA TRP A 416 -7.98 13.16 -6.90
C TRP A 416 -9.36 13.38 -7.56
N LEU A 417 -9.75 12.65 -8.60
CA LEU A 417 -11.11 12.70 -9.17
C LEU A 417 -12.17 12.36 -8.11
N ILE A 418 -11.93 11.31 -7.31
CA ILE A 418 -12.80 10.95 -6.19
C ILE A 418 -12.77 12.07 -5.14
N TYR A 419 -11.62 12.68 -4.86
CA TYR A 419 -11.53 13.84 -3.95
C TYR A 419 -12.31 15.08 -4.47
N PHE A 420 -12.36 15.30 -5.79
CA PHE A 420 -12.69 16.62 -6.38
C PHE A 420 -13.96 16.69 -7.23
N VAL A 421 -14.85 15.70 -7.13
CA VAL A 421 -16.19 15.79 -7.73
C VAL A 421 -17.27 16.26 -6.73
N ASN A 422 -17.31 15.75 -5.48
CA ASN A 422 -18.51 15.92 -4.63
C ASN A 422 -18.35 16.58 -3.25
N ASN A 423 -17.14 16.78 -2.70
CA ASN A 423 -16.99 17.63 -1.52
C ASN A 423 -17.14 19.11 -1.92
N THR A 424 -18.32 19.74 -1.85
CA THR A 424 -18.47 21.15 -2.26
C THR A 424 -17.55 22.14 -1.50
N ASN A 425 -17.00 21.74 -0.34
CA ASN A 425 -15.96 22.47 0.40
C ASN A 425 -14.51 21.98 0.13
N GLU A 426 -14.27 20.88 -0.60
CA GLU A 426 -12.91 20.37 -0.92
C GLU A 426 -12.63 20.12 -2.42
N THR A 427 -13.67 20.03 -3.28
CA THR A 427 -13.56 20.36 -4.71
C THR A 427 -13.16 21.84 -4.85
N ALA A 428 -13.61 22.67 -3.90
CA ALA A 428 -13.02 23.98 -3.64
C ALA A 428 -11.50 23.84 -3.45
N ASP A 429 -11.03 23.06 -2.48
CA ASP A 429 -9.60 22.84 -2.23
C ASP A 429 -8.83 22.01 -3.30
N PHE A 430 -9.30 21.87 -4.56
CA PHE A 430 -8.43 21.50 -5.72
C PHE A 430 -8.89 21.87 -7.13
N ASN A 431 -10.16 22.14 -7.42
CA ASN A 431 -10.47 22.97 -8.58
C ASN A 431 -10.14 24.43 -8.27
N ILE A 432 -10.44 24.89 -7.05
CA ILE A 432 -9.79 26.08 -6.55
C ILE A 432 -8.31 25.79 -6.25
N VAL A 433 -7.83 24.69 -5.60
CA VAL A 433 -6.35 24.53 -5.43
C VAL A 433 -5.52 24.43 -6.74
N ASN A 434 -6.00 23.87 -7.86
CA ASN A 434 -5.32 23.99 -9.16
C ASN A 434 -5.49 25.38 -9.79
N SER A 435 -6.66 26.03 -9.67
CA SER A 435 -6.79 27.44 -10.08
C SER A 435 -6.15 28.43 -9.10
N ILE A 436 -5.65 27.94 -7.96
CA ILE A 436 -4.83 28.60 -6.93
C ILE A 436 -3.36 28.31 -7.17
N THR A 437 -2.93 27.12 -7.58
CA THR A 437 -1.55 27.00 -8.08
C THR A 437 -1.42 27.80 -9.35
N LEU A 438 -2.44 27.84 -10.23
CA LEU A 438 -2.49 28.82 -11.33
C LEU A 438 -2.57 30.28 -10.83
N SER A 439 -3.47 30.68 -9.94
CA SER A 439 -3.58 32.10 -9.54
C SER A 439 -2.54 32.58 -8.54
N GLN A 440 -1.98 31.70 -7.70
CA GLN A 440 -0.76 31.96 -6.93
C GLN A 440 0.45 31.97 -7.82
N ASN A 441 0.62 31.04 -8.79
CA ASN A 441 1.73 31.13 -9.74
C ASN A 441 1.60 32.41 -10.57
N GLN A 442 0.40 32.78 -11.03
CA GLN A 442 0.14 34.09 -11.66
C GLN A 442 0.44 35.26 -10.72
N THR A 443 0.14 35.18 -9.42
CA THR A 443 0.47 36.26 -8.46
C THR A 443 1.98 36.34 -8.20
N ILE A 444 2.62 35.19 -8.02
CA ILE A 444 4.08 34.99 -7.87
C ILE A 444 4.81 35.46 -9.13
N GLU A 445 4.30 35.18 -10.33
CA GLU A 445 4.88 35.53 -11.63
C GLU A 445 4.60 36.99 -12.00
N LYS A 446 3.41 37.53 -11.68
CA LYS A 446 3.13 38.97 -11.80
C LYS A 446 4.09 39.76 -10.92
N PHE A 447 4.25 39.35 -9.66
CA PHE A 447 5.17 39.96 -8.69
C PHE A 447 6.64 39.79 -9.12
N ALA A 448 7.06 38.57 -9.46
CA ALA A 448 8.43 38.25 -9.87
C ALA A 448 8.81 38.92 -11.20
N SER A 449 7.87 39.07 -12.13
CA SER A 449 8.11 39.83 -13.36
C SER A 449 8.17 41.33 -13.06
N ARG A 450 7.25 41.87 -12.24
CA ARG A 450 7.20 43.30 -11.86
C ARG A 450 8.44 43.77 -11.09
N LEU A 451 9.10 42.88 -10.33
CA LEU A 451 10.35 43.16 -9.61
C LEU A 451 11.60 42.56 -10.27
N HIS A 452 11.46 41.93 -11.45
CA HIS A 452 12.51 41.21 -12.18
C HIS A 452 13.30 40.23 -11.28
N LEU A 453 12.61 39.27 -10.69
CA LEU A 453 13.12 38.16 -9.87
C LEU A 453 13.21 36.83 -10.65
N ASN A 454 12.65 36.78 -11.86
CA ASN A 454 12.51 35.56 -12.67
C ASN A 454 13.84 34.87 -12.97
N GLU A 455 14.94 35.62 -13.14
CA GLU A 455 16.28 35.07 -13.43
C GLU A 455 16.75 34.18 -12.28
N TYR A 456 16.79 34.71 -11.05
CA TYR A 456 17.16 33.98 -9.84
C TYR A 456 16.25 32.77 -9.57
N LEU A 457 14.93 32.90 -9.85
CA LEU A 457 13.96 31.80 -9.71
C LEU A 457 14.14 30.69 -10.76
N ASN A 458 14.78 30.97 -11.88
CA ASN A 458 15.09 29.99 -12.92
C ASN A 458 16.48 29.35 -12.70
N GLU A 459 17.49 30.14 -12.30
CA GLU A 459 18.85 29.67 -11.99
C GLU A 459 18.87 28.64 -10.84
N THR A 460 18.01 28.84 -9.85
CA THR A 460 17.92 27.96 -8.66
C THR A 460 17.26 26.60 -8.91
N LYS A 461 16.75 26.33 -10.12
CA LYS A 461 16.17 25.05 -10.56
C LYS A 461 15.12 24.43 -9.60
N VAL A 462 14.35 25.25 -8.88
CA VAL A 462 13.35 24.72 -7.93
C VAL A 462 12.07 24.33 -8.66
N GLU A 463 11.82 23.03 -8.79
CA GLU A 463 10.70 22.42 -9.53
C GLU A 463 9.32 22.98 -9.16
N ASN A 464 9.15 23.45 -7.92
CA ASN A 464 7.93 24.11 -7.45
C ASN A 464 8.21 25.53 -6.90
N ARG A 465 7.66 26.56 -7.56
CA ARG A 465 7.79 27.98 -7.18
C ARG A 465 6.97 28.29 -5.91
N SER A 466 7.62 28.28 -4.74
CA SER A 466 6.95 28.61 -3.46
C SER A 466 7.09 30.10 -3.07
N ILE A 467 6.20 30.56 -2.18
CA ILE A 467 6.28 31.90 -1.55
C ILE A 467 7.59 32.09 -0.77
N SER A 468 8.16 31.01 -0.21
CA SER A 468 9.47 31.08 0.47
C SER A 468 10.57 31.39 -0.53
N ASN A 469 10.58 30.69 -1.67
CA ASN A 469 11.56 30.89 -2.75
C ASN A 469 11.45 32.32 -3.32
N LEU A 470 10.21 32.82 -3.47
CA LEU A 470 9.95 34.18 -3.94
C LEU A 470 10.46 35.24 -2.95
N LEU A 471 10.23 35.04 -1.64
CA LEU A 471 10.74 35.93 -0.61
C LEU A 471 12.27 35.84 -0.49
N GLU A 472 12.87 34.67 -0.66
CA GLU A 472 14.33 34.51 -0.73
C GLU A 472 14.93 35.24 -1.95
N ALA A 473 14.33 35.11 -3.13
CA ALA A 473 14.73 35.87 -4.32
C ALA A 473 14.59 37.39 -4.10
N PHE A 474 13.47 37.82 -3.48
CA PHE A 474 13.25 39.21 -3.10
C PHE A 474 14.29 39.71 -2.07
N PHE A 475 14.63 38.92 -1.05
CA PHE A 475 15.65 39.27 -0.06
C PHE A 475 17.08 39.23 -0.61
N HIS A 476 17.36 38.39 -1.61
CA HIS A 476 18.63 38.39 -2.33
C HIS A 476 18.80 39.69 -3.14
N LYS A 477 17.74 40.14 -3.82
CA LYS A 477 17.75 41.39 -4.60
C LYS A 477 17.64 42.66 -3.75
N PHE A 478 16.93 42.61 -2.63
CA PHE A 478 16.65 43.74 -1.74
C PHE A 478 16.99 43.41 -0.27
N PRO A 479 18.27 43.11 0.06
CA PRO A 479 18.65 42.65 1.40
C PRO A 479 18.30 43.63 2.52
N VAL A 480 18.36 44.94 2.24
CA VAL A 480 18.00 46.02 3.17
C VAL A 480 16.51 46.00 3.59
N LYS A 481 15.64 45.31 2.85
CA LYS A 481 14.22 45.12 3.21
C LYS A 481 13.98 43.88 4.07
N LYS A 482 14.95 42.97 4.20
CA LYS A 482 14.77 41.65 4.83
C LYS A 482 14.32 41.74 6.29
N GLU A 483 15.03 42.51 7.11
CA GLU A 483 14.72 42.65 8.54
C GLU A 483 13.34 43.27 8.77
N LEU A 484 13.00 44.31 8.00
CA LEU A 484 11.69 44.98 8.05
C LEU A 484 10.53 44.03 7.74
N ILE A 485 10.65 43.23 6.67
CA ILE A 485 9.62 42.24 6.33
C ILE A 485 9.56 41.11 7.37
N GLN A 486 10.70 40.68 7.91
CA GLN A 486 10.74 39.69 8.99
C GLN A 486 10.14 40.22 10.30
N SER A 487 10.26 41.52 10.61
CA SER A 487 9.53 42.12 11.74
C SER A 487 8.01 42.13 11.52
N TYR A 488 7.52 42.53 10.34
CA TYR A 488 6.09 42.48 10.05
C TYR A 488 5.53 41.04 10.05
N GLN A 489 6.29 40.08 9.51
CA GLN A 489 5.96 38.65 9.61
C GLN A 489 5.87 38.18 11.07
N LYS A 490 6.81 38.61 11.93
CA LYS A 490 6.82 38.26 13.36
C LYS A 490 5.67 38.89 14.12
N ASP A 491 5.28 40.12 13.77
CA ASP A 491 4.15 40.81 14.38
C ASP A 491 2.83 40.09 14.09
N ILE A 492 2.59 39.67 12.84
CA ILE A 492 1.42 38.85 12.44
C ILE A 492 1.34 37.57 13.27
N LEU A 493 2.46 36.86 13.45
CA LEU A 493 2.52 35.63 14.25
C LEU A 493 2.31 35.85 15.77
N ASN A 494 2.34 37.10 16.24
CA ASN A 494 2.22 37.46 17.66
C ASN A 494 1.04 38.41 17.95
N GLY A 495 0.16 38.69 16.98
CA GLY A 495 -0.98 39.61 17.14
C GLY A 495 -0.60 41.09 17.28
N ARG A 496 0.67 41.44 17.03
CA ARG A 496 1.21 42.80 17.18
C ARG A 496 0.89 43.69 15.99
N ASP A 497 0.44 43.10 14.88
CA ASP A 497 -0.16 43.79 13.72
C ASP A 497 -1.30 44.73 14.11
N ARG A 498 -1.97 44.46 15.22
CA ARG A 498 -2.90 45.38 15.88
C ARG A 498 -2.30 46.77 16.19
N SER A 499 -1.00 46.87 16.44
CA SER A 499 -0.32 48.12 16.82
C SER A 499 0.13 48.98 15.63
N TRP A 500 0.03 48.45 14.41
CA TRP A 500 0.44 49.15 13.19
C TRP A 500 -0.44 50.37 12.92
N LYS A 501 0.15 51.35 12.23
CA LYS A 501 -0.46 52.62 11.84
C LYS A 501 -0.49 52.72 10.32
N LYS A 502 -1.17 53.76 9.83
CA LYS A 502 -1.27 54.09 8.41
C LYS A 502 0.09 54.31 7.70
N ASN A 503 1.17 54.59 8.44
CA ASN A 503 2.51 54.70 7.86
C ASN A 503 3.17 53.33 7.64
N ASP A 504 2.93 52.35 8.50
CA ASP A 504 3.49 51.00 8.40
C ASP A 504 2.90 50.27 7.19
N THR A 505 1.59 50.41 6.97
CA THR A 505 0.92 49.82 5.79
C THR A 505 1.39 50.45 4.49
N LYS A 506 1.51 51.78 4.44
CA LYS A 506 2.17 52.50 3.34
C LYS A 506 3.61 52.03 3.08
N GLN A 507 4.38 51.73 4.12
CA GLN A 507 5.75 51.26 3.98
C GLN A 507 5.82 49.88 3.32
N ILE A 508 4.82 49.02 3.55
CA ILE A 508 4.66 47.71 2.90
C ILE A 508 4.21 47.90 1.43
N ASP A 509 3.16 48.66 1.19
CA ASP A 509 2.62 48.91 -0.16
C ASP A 509 3.61 49.66 -1.08
N SER A 510 4.55 50.43 -0.50
CA SER A 510 5.63 51.11 -1.24
C SER A 510 6.63 50.18 -1.94
N ILE A 511 6.60 48.87 -1.65
CA ILE A 511 7.41 47.87 -2.33
C ILE A 511 6.76 47.51 -3.67
N CYS A 512 5.50 47.08 -3.63
CA CYS A 512 4.52 47.13 -4.72
C CYS A 512 3.12 46.87 -4.13
N PRO A 513 2.03 47.26 -4.80
CA PRO A 513 0.66 47.06 -4.29
C PRO A 513 0.37 45.60 -3.89
N GLU A 514 0.80 44.65 -4.73
CA GLU A 514 0.59 43.21 -4.48
C GLU A 514 1.45 42.63 -3.35
N PHE A 515 2.41 43.37 -2.77
CA PHE A 515 3.32 42.83 -1.74
C PHE A 515 2.57 42.37 -0.50
N HIS A 516 1.49 43.07 -0.12
CA HIS A 516 0.69 42.72 1.06
C HIS A 516 0.11 41.28 0.96
N GLN A 517 -0.20 40.82 -0.26
CA GLN A 517 -0.69 39.47 -0.52
C GLN A 517 0.41 38.45 -0.18
N ILE A 518 1.60 38.62 -0.77
CA ILE A 518 2.78 37.77 -0.50
C ILE A 518 3.13 37.75 1.00
N LEU A 519 3.09 38.91 1.67
CA LEU A 519 3.34 39.03 3.11
C LEU A 519 2.34 38.18 3.92
N LEU A 520 1.04 38.36 3.70
CA LEU A 520 0.00 37.63 4.44
C LEU A 520 0.05 36.13 4.13
N MET A 521 0.18 35.74 2.86
CA MET A 521 0.26 34.33 2.43
C MET A 521 1.51 33.62 2.97
N SER A 522 2.58 34.36 3.32
CA SER A 522 3.78 33.80 3.95
C SER A 522 3.61 33.45 5.44
N LYS A 523 2.54 33.91 6.09
CA LYS A 523 2.25 33.71 7.53
C LYS A 523 0.88 33.10 7.83
N ILE A 524 -0.11 33.27 6.96
CA ILE A 524 -1.49 32.79 7.12
C ILE A 524 -1.68 31.56 6.22
N LYS A 525 -1.45 30.36 6.76
CA LYS A 525 -1.53 29.12 5.98
C LYS A 525 -2.97 28.91 5.49
N GLY A 526 -3.14 28.67 4.19
CA GLY A 526 -4.46 28.53 3.55
C GLY A 526 -5.04 29.83 2.99
N LEU A 527 -4.43 31.00 3.22
CA LEU A 527 -4.80 32.22 2.50
C LEU A 527 -4.23 32.16 1.08
N ARG A 528 -5.09 32.06 0.06
CA ARG A 528 -4.66 31.84 -1.33
C ARG A 528 -5.65 32.48 -2.34
N GLY A 529 -5.31 33.66 -2.86
CA GLY A 529 -6.15 34.40 -3.82
C GLY A 529 -7.37 35.10 -3.18
N GLY A 530 -8.23 35.69 -4.01
CA GLY A 530 -9.52 36.27 -3.56
C GLY A 530 -9.44 37.51 -2.65
N PHE A 531 -8.33 38.26 -2.72
CA PHE A 531 -8.13 39.45 -1.88
C PHE A 531 -9.17 40.54 -2.15
N ARG A 532 -9.85 40.99 -1.08
CA ARG A 532 -10.85 42.07 -1.12
C ARG A 532 -10.29 43.48 -1.39
N THR A 533 -8.99 43.67 -1.23
CA THR A 533 -8.33 44.98 -1.30
C THR A 533 -7.08 44.85 -2.16
N GLU A 534 -6.72 45.92 -2.88
CA GLU A 534 -5.52 45.92 -3.72
C GLU A 534 -4.26 46.34 -2.96
N THR A 535 -4.41 46.89 -1.76
CA THR A 535 -3.34 47.43 -0.90
C THR A 535 -3.64 47.23 0.58
N LEU A 536 -2.59 47.20 1.40
CA LEU A 536 -2.71 47.12 2.85
C LEU A 536 -3.24 48.44 3.46
N GLU A 537 -2.97 49.59 2.84
CA GLU A 537 -3.57 50.88 3.20
C GLU A 537 -5.10 50.86 3.06
N GLN A 538 -5.65 50.23 2.01
CA GLN A 538 -7.10 50.04 1.85
C GLN A 538 -7.66 49.14 2.96
N LEU A 539 -7.03 47.98 3.22
CA LEU A 539 -7.46 47.08 4.30
C LEU A 539 -7.46 47.79 5.66
N PHE A 540 -6.44 48.58 5.93
CA PHE A 540 -6.33 49.38 7.14
C PHE A 540 -7.41 50.47 7.20
N TYR A 541 -7.72 51.13 6.09
CA TYR A 541 -8.81 52.11 6.06
C TYR A 541 -10.18 51.46 6.36
N GLU A 542 -10.46 50.28 5.81
CA GLU A 542 -11.73 49.57 6.03
C GLU A 542 -11.86 48.97 7.45
N PHE A 543 -10.77 48.42 8.02
CA PHE A 543 -10.86 47.58 9.24
C PHE A 543 -10.01 48.05 10.44
N SER A 544 -9.27 49.17 10.37
CA SER A 544 -8.44 49.65 11.51
C SER A 544 -9.22 49.93 12.79
N ALA A 545 -10.53 50.17 12.73
CA ALA A 545 -11.37 50.24 13.92
C ALA A 545 -11.28 48.98 14.80
N ALA A 546 -11.04 47.79 14.21
CA ALA A 546 -10.79 46.55 14.95
C ALA A 546 -9.59 46.65 15.91
N ASN A 547 -8.55 47.43 15.55
CA ASN A 547 -7.35 47.62 16.37
C ASN A 547 -7.66 48.33 17.70
N HIS A 548 -8.80 49.01 17.82
CA HIS A 548 -9.21 49.74 19.02
C HIS A 548 -10.28 49.02 19.85
N LEU A 549 -10.85 47.91 19.36
CA LEU A 549 -11.86 47.13 20.07
C LEU A 549 -11.26 46.25 21.18
N PRO A 550 -12.01 45.89 22.24
CA PRO A 550 -11.48 45.06 23.32
C PRO A 550 -11.06 43.66 22.84
N THR A 551 -10.06 43.11 23.51
CA THR A 551 -9.57 41.72 23.38
C THR A 551 -9.51 41.07 24.75
N LEU A 552 -9.58 39.74 24.78
CA LEU A 552 -9.39 38.95 25.98
C LEU A 552 -7.89 38.59 26.08
N PRO A 553 -7.10 39.14 27.03
CA PRO A 553 -5.63 39.10 26.99
C PRO A 553 -5.06 37.77 27.49
N TYR A 554 -5.41 36.68 26.81
CA TYR A 554 -5.00 35.32 27.14
C TYR A 554 -4.17 34.70 26.02
N GLU A 555 -3.12 34.01 26.43
CA GLU A 555 -2.21 33.22 25.59
C GLU A 555 -1.97 31.87 26.27
N MET A 556 -1.81 30.81 25.48
CA MET A 556 -1.36 29.51 25.97
C MET A 556 -0.56 28.75 24.90
N ASN A 557 0.47 28.03 25.34
CA ASN A 557 1.41 27.30 24.48
C ASN A 557 1.29 25.79 24.71
N PHE A 558 1.73 24.98 23.74
CA PHE A 558 1.57 23.52 23.74
C PHE A 558 2.63 22.84 22.88
N ASP A 559 3.49 22.05 23.51
CA ASP A 559 4.48 21.21 22.83
C ASP A 559 3.83 19.88 22.43
N TRP A 560 4.00 19.47 21.17
CA TRP A 560 3.30 18.34 20.56
C TRP A 560 4.23 17.38 19.83
N GLU A 561 4.21 16.09 20.18
CA GLU A 561 5.01 15.05 19.53
C GLU A 561 4.39 14.57 18.21
N GLU A 562 4.75 15.21 17.10
CA GLU A 562 4.35 14.76 15.76
C GLU A 562 5.20 13.55 15.31
N THR A 563 4.52 12.44 15.00
CA THR A 563 5.20 11.22 14.51
C THR A 563 5.46 11.29 13.01
N LYS A 564 6.68 10.93 12.58
CA LYS A 564 7.04 10.85 11.16
C LYS A 564 6.18 9.78 10.47
N LYS A 565 5.33 10.20 9.53
CA LYS A 565 4.63 9.29 8.63
C LYS A 565 5.41 9.11 7.34
N GLU A 566 6.18 8.04 7.29
CA GLU A 566 6.17 7.02 6.22
C GLU A 566 7.30 6.03 6.49
N ASN A 567 7.03 4.75 6.23
CA ASN A 567 8.06 3.71 6.21
C ASN A 567 8.24 3.26 4.76
N LYS A 568 9.49 3.16 4.30
CA LYS A 568 9.81 2.45 3.05
C LYS A 568 10.03 0.95 3.27
N ASP A 569 10.15 0.50 4.51
CA ASP A 569 10.28 -0.91 4.85
C ASP A 569 8.92 -1.64 4.88
N ALA A 570 8.86 -2.74 4.12
CA ALA A 570 7.70 -3.62 4.03
C ALA A 570 7.46 -4.42 5.33
N LYS A 571 8.52 -4.76 6.09
CA LYS A 571 8.46 -5.58 7.31
C LYS A 571 7.66 -4.91 8.41
N GLY A 572 7.88 -3.62 8.65
CA GLY A 572 7.06 -2.81 9.56
C GLY A 572 5.60 -2.73 9.10
N THR A 573 5.37 -2.48 7.81
CA THR A 573 4.02 -2.33 7.25
C THR A 573 3.19 -3.61 7.38
N GLU A 574 3.74 -4.77 7.03
CA GLU A 574 3.04 -6.06 7.15
C GLU A 574 2.79 -6.48 8.61
N THR A 575 3.70 -6.11 9.52
CA THR A 575 3.51 -6.29 10.98
C THR A 575 2.36 -5.45 11.54
N ILE A 576 2.07 -4.30 10.91
CA ILE A 576 0.90 -3.47 11.23
C ILE A 576 -0.37 -4.09 10.64
N ARG A 577 -0.33 -4.53 9.36
CA ARG A 577 -1.47 -5.13 8.64
C ARG A 577 -2.09 -6.30 9.38
N LYS A 578 -1.26 -7.17 9.99
CA LYS A 578 -1.69 -8.30 10.83
C LYS A 578 -2.49 -7.92 12.09
N LYS A 579 -2.65 -6.62 12.40
CA LYS A 579 -3.46 -6.09 13.52
C LYS A 579 -4.71 -5.32 13.08
N ILE A 580 -4.96 -5.22 11.77
CA ILE A 580 -6.06 -4.45 11.17
C ILE A 580 -7.08 -5.40 10.56
N ASN A 581 -8.37 -5.09 10.67
CA ASN A 581 -9.43 -5.89 10.05
C ASN A 581 -9.51 -5.66 8.53
N LEU A 582 -8.59 -6.27 7.77
CA LEU A 582 -8.54 -6.16 6.32
C LEU A 582 -9.81 -6.71 5.62
N GLN A 583 -10.50 -7.69 6.24
CA GLN A 583 -11.74 -8.28 5.71
C GLN A 583 -12.82 -7.22 5.44
N LEU A 584 -12.87 -6.17 6.27
CA LEU A 584 -13.81 -5.06 6.11
C LEU A 584 -13.67 -4.37 4.75
N PHE A 585 -12.42 -4.15 4.31
CA PHE A 585 -12.10 -3.50 3.04
C PHE A 585 -12.22 -4.49 1.86
N GLN A 586 -11.82 -5.75 2.07
CA GLN A 586 -11.96 -6.83 1.09
C GLN A 586 -13.42 -7.02 0.64
N ASN A 587 -14.35 -7.10 1.60
CA ASN A 587 -15.78 -7.27 1.31
C ASN A 587 -16.41 -6.08 0.58
N LEU A 588 -15.83 -4.88 0.65
CA LEU A 588 -16.31 -3.72 -0.10
C LEU A 588 -15.71 -3.71 -1.52
N PHE A 589 -14.42 -4.05 -1.64
CA PHE A 589 -13.75 -4.15 -2.95
C PHE A 589 -14.25 -5.31 -3.82
N SER A 590 -14.69 -6.44 -3.24
CA SER A 590 -15.35 -7.50 -4.00
C SER A 590 -16.60 -6.97 -4.72
N ILE A 591 -17.40 -6.15 -4.04
CA ILE A 591 -18.62 -5.55 -4.57
C ILE A 591 -18.34 -4.52 -5.68
N LEU A 592 -17.21 -3.79 -5.62
CA LEU A 592 -16.79 -2.91 -6.72
C LEU A 592 -16.57 -3.67 -8.04
N LYS A 593 -16.34 -4.99 -7.98
CA LYS A 593 -16.16 -5.88 -9.14
C LYS A 593 -17.41 -6.68 -9.53
N LEU A 594 -18.54 -6.51 -8.83
CA LEU A 594 -19.80 -7.17 -9.17
C LEU A 594 -20.58 -6.38 -10.23
N GLU A 595 -21.03 -7.10 -11.26
CA GLU A 595 -21.92 -6.58 -12.30
C GLU A 595 -23.39 -6.88 -11.93
N ASN A 596 -24.22 -5.84 -11.91
CA ASN A 596 -25.70 -5.87 -11.97
C ASN A 596 -26.44 -6.99 -11.21
N ASN A 597 -26.44 -6.91 -9.88
CA ASN A 597 -27.56 -7.44 -9.07
C ASN A 597 -28.88 -6.74 -9.47
N LYS A 598 -30.02 -7.43 -9.40
CA LYS A 598 -31.34 -6.84 -9.69
C LYS A 598 -32.15 -6.62 -8.41
N LEU A 599 -32.95 -5.56 -8.36
CA LEU A 599 -33.87 -5.30 -7.24
C LEU A 599 -34.94 -6.42 -7.07
N SER A 600 -35.21 -7.19 -8.12
CA SER A 600 -36.06 -8.40 -8.07
C SER A 600 -35.57 -9.44 -7.06
N ASP A 601 -34.26 -9.49 -6.82
CA ASP A 601 -33.59 -10.60 -6.16
C ASP A 601 -33.70 -10.46 -4.62
N PHE A 602 -34.08 -9.27 -4.15
CA PHE A 602 -34.47 -8.98 -2.78
C PHE A 602 -35.78 -9.68 -2.37
N LEU A 603 -36.69 -10.00 -3.31
CA LEU A 603 -37.94 -10.70 -2.99
C LEU A 603 -37.70 -12.16 -2.53
N PRO A 604 -36.95 -13.01 -3.26
CA PRO A 604 -36.46 -14.28 -2.74
C PRO A 604 -35.76 -14.17 -1.39
N PHE A 605 -34.96 -13.12 -1.18
CA PHE A 605 -34.27 -12.87 0.07
C PHE A 605 -35.25 -12.65 1.25
N LEU A 606 -36.23 -11.75 1.08
CA LEU A 606 -37.30 -11.54 2.06
C LEU A 606 -38.15 -12.82 2.29
N GLY A 607 -38.41 -13.59 1.23
CA GLY A 607 -39.07 -14.90 1.32
C GLY A 607 -38.33 -15.86 2.25
N ASN A 608 -37.01 -15.96 2.10
CA ASN A 608 -36.16 -16.81 2.94
C ASN A 608 -36.10 -16.32 4.40
N GLU A 609 -36.08 -15.00 4.65
CA GLU A 609 -36.22 -14.47 6.00
C GLU A 609 -37.57 -14.89 6.63
N MET A 610 -38.68 -14.69 5.91
CA MET A 610 -40.02 -15.04 6.40
C MET A 610 -40.16 -16.54 6.68
N ILE A 611 -39.59 -17.42 5.85
CA ILE A 611 -39.53 -18.88 6.10
C ILE A 611 -38.73 -19.18 7.37
N THR A 612 -37.61 -18.48 7.58
CA THR A 612 -36.74 -18.67 8.75
C THR A 612 -37.41 -18.21 10.03
N LEU A 613 -38.11 -17.07 10.00
CA LEU A 613 -38.92 -16.58 11.11
C LEU A 613 -40.10 -17.51 11.42
N LYS A 614 -40.77 -18.06 10.41
CA LYS A 614 -41.85 -19.05 10.59
C LYS A 614 -41.35 -20.35 11.24
N LYS A 615 -40.17 -20.85 10.83
CA LYS A 615 -39.47 -21.97 11.51
C LYS A 615 -39.02 -21.63 12.94
N SER A 616 -38.72 -20.36 13.23
CA SER A 616 -38.44 -19.91 14.60
C SER A 616 -39.70 -19.84 15.47
N ILE A 617 -40.87 -19.51 14.89
CA ILE A 617 -42.14 -19.54 15.62
C ILE A 617 -42.54 -20.97 15.99
N SER A 618 -42.43 -21.95 15.08
CA SER A 618 -42.79 -23.34 15.41
C SER A 618 -41.97 -23.82 16.62
N LYS A 619 -40.63 -23.72 16.55
CA LYS A 619 -39.74 -24.06 17.67
C LYS A 619 -40.10 -23.34 18.97
N LYS A 620 -40.49 -22.06 18.92
CA LYS A 620 -40.89 -21.31 20.12
C LYS A 620 -42.28 -21.67 20.64
N ARG A 621 -43.18 -22.21 19.81
CA ARG A 621 -44.44 -22.82 20.28
C ARG A 621 -44.17 -24.19 20.91
N ASP A 622 -43.34 -25.02 20.28
CA ASP A 622 -42.87 -26.29 20.83
C ASP A 622 -42.22 -26.08 22.22
N GLU A 623 -41.41 -25.03 22.39
CA GLU A 623 -40.82 -24.64 23.69
C GLU A 623 -41.88 -24.22 24.73
N ILE A 624 -42.97 -23.54 24.34
CA ILE A 624 -44.06 -23.15 25.27
C ILE A 624 -44.82 -24.37 25.79
N GLU A 625 -45.03 -25.36 24.94
CA GLU A 625 -45.73 -26.60 25.30
C GLU A 625 -44.89 -27.43 26.28
N ASN A 626 -43.57 -27.46 26.11
CA ASN A 626 -42.63 -28.20 26.96
C ASN A 626 -42.16 -27.44 28.22
N THR A 627 -42.31 -26.10 28.29
CA THR A 627 -41.98 -25.30 29.48
C THR A 627 -43.09 -25.41 30.52
N ASN A 628 -42.77 -25.43 31.82
CA ASN A 628 -43.77 -25.41 32.91
C ASN A 628 -43.83 -24.11 33.72
N GLU A 629 -42.86 -23.20 33.59
CA GLU A 629 -42.81 -21.93 34.34
C GLU A 629 -43.67 -20.82 33.69
N PRO A 630 -44.56 -20.13 34.44
CA PRO A 630 -45.40 -19.05 33.89
C PRO A 630 -44.61 -17.84 33.38
N SER A 631 -43.55 -17.44 34.10
CA SER A 631 -42.63 -16.35 33.72
C SER A 631 -41.98 -16.62 32.36
N SER A 632 -41.42 -17.81 32.21
CA SER A 632 -40.76 -18.27 30.99
C SER A 632 -41.76 -18.38 29.83
N LYS A 633 -42.98 -18.92 30.04
CA LYS A 633 -44.06 -18.89 29.02
C LYS A 633 -44.40 -17.46 28.56
N SER A 634 -44.58 -16.51 29.48
CA SER A 634 -44.92 -15.12 29.11
C SER A 634 -43.82 -14.43 28.29
N THR A 635 -42.55 -14.77 28.57
CA THR A 635 -41.37 -14.26 27.84
C THR A 635 -41.29 -14.85 26.43
N ILE A 636 -41.62 -16.13 26.26
CA ILE A 636 -41.67 -16.76 24.93
C ILE A 636 -42.89 -16.26 24.14
N GLN A 637 -44.05 -16.07 24.77
CA GLN A 637 -45.26 -15.50 24.13
C GLN A 637 -45.03 -14.09 23.59
N THR A 638 -44.42 -13.20 24.38
CA THR A 638 -44.06 -11.85 23.92
C THR A 638 -43.01 -11.87 22.80
N THR A 639 -42.10 -12.84 22.82
CA THR A 639 -41.14 -13.09 21.73
C THR A 639 -41.85 -13.55 20.44
N ILE A 640 -42.79 -14.50 20.52
CA ILE A 640 -43.59 -14.97 19.37
C ILE A 640 -44.39 -13.82 18.78
N LEU A 641 -45.09 -13.03 19.60
CA LEU A 641 -45.87 -11.87 19.15
C LEU A 641 -44.99 -10.87 18.37
N HIS A 642 -43.74 -10.65 18.82
CA HIS A 642 -42.80 -9.79 18.11
C HIS A 642 -42.37 -10.37 16.75
N ILE A 643 -42.15 -11.69 16.66
CA ILE A 643 -41.81 -12.35 15.39
C ILE A 643 -43.01 -12.37 14.43
N GLU A 644 -44.23 -12.62 14.92
CA GLU A 644 -45.47 -12.57 14.12
C GLU A 644 -45.70 -11.17 13.54
N ASN A 645 -45.47 -10.12 14.33
CA ASN A 645 -45.55 -8.74 13.84
C ASN A 645 -44.44 -8.41 12.83
N ARG A 646 -43.22 -8.96 12.99
CA ARG A 646 -42.16 -8.85 11.96
C ARG A 646 -42.57 -9.54 10.66
N ILE A 647 -43.14 -10.75 10.73
CA ILE A 647 -43.63 -11.47 9.54
C ILE A 647 -44.72 -10.70 8.81
N LYS A 648 -45.79 -10.25 9.50
CA LYS A 648 -46.88 -9.47 8.88
C LYS A 648 -46.36 -8.20 8.18
N HIS A 649 -45.39 -7.54 8.79
CA HIS A 649 -44.73 -6.38 8.21
C HIS A 649 -43.94 -6.74 6.94
N LEU A 650 -43.14 -7.81 6.96
CA LEU A 650 -42.40 -8.30 5.78
C LEU A 650 -43.32 -8.79 4.66
N GLU A 651 -44.47 -9.38 4.98
CA GLU A 651 -45.50 -9.79 4.00
C GLU A 651 -46.14 -8.55 3.34
N SER A 652 -46.34 -7.45 4.07
CA SER A 652 -46.80 -6.17 3.52
C SER A 652 -45.75 -5.51 2.61
N VAL A 653 -44.46 -5.63 2.95
CA VAL A 653 -43.35 -5.19 2.08
C VAL A 653 -43.29 -6.05 0.82
N HIS A 654 -43.21 -7.38 0.95
CA HIS A 654 -43.03 -8.31 -0.17
C HIS A 654 -44.18 -8.24 -1.19
N SER A 655 -45.41 -7.97 -0.74
CA SER A 655 -46.55 -7.79 -1.65
C SER A 655 -46.55 -6.45 -2.39
N LYS A 656 -45.97 -5.38 -1.82
CA LYS A 656 -45.97 -4.02 -2.40
C LYS A 656 -44.67 -3.63 -3.12
N PHE A 657 -43.55 -4.30 -2.84
CA PHE A 657 -42.22 -3.92 -3.35
C PHE A 657 -42.16 -3.81 -4.89
N ARG A 658 -42.92 -4.63 -5.64
CA ARG A 658 -42.96 -4.58 -7.11
C ARG A 658 -43.74 -3.39 -7.69
N SER A 659 -44.69 -2.81 -6.94
CA SER A 659 -45.47 -1.65 -7.39
C SER A 659 -44.92 -0.31 -6.87
N TRP A 660 -43.86 -0.36 -6.05
CA TRP A 660 -43.09 0.82 -5.65
C TRP A 660 -42.23 1.37 -6.78
N SER A 661 -42.01 2.68 -6.78
CA SER A 661 -41.02 3.30 -7.67
C SER A 661 -39.60 2.80 -7.35
N TYR A 662 -38.69 2.97 -8.31
CA TYR A 662 -37.29 2.56 -8.18
C TYR A 662 -36.60 3.19 -6.96
N GLU A 663 -36.92 4.47 -6.69
CA GLU A 663 -36.46 5.24 -5.54
C GLU A 663 -36.97 4.63 -4.21
N LYS A 664 -38.27 4.30 -4.12
CA LYS A 664 -38.85 3.61 -2.95
C LYS A 664 -38.21 2.24 -2.72
N GLN A 665 -37.98 1.46 -3.79
CA GLN A 665 -37.33 0.15 -3.70
C GLN A 665 -35.90 0.25 -3.14
N ILE A 666 -35.08 1.18 -3.65
CA ILE A 666 -33.71 1.39 -3.17
C ILE A 666 -33.68 1.96 -1.74
N ILE A 667 -34.53 2.95 -1.41
CA ILE A 667 -34.57 3.53 -0.06
C ILE A 667 -34.97 2.48 0.97
N PHE A 668 -35.98 1.65 0.69
CA PHE A 668 -36.32 0.55 1.60
C PHE A 668 -35.16 -0.43 1.77
N LEU A 669 -34.50 -0.83 0.66
CA LEU A 669 -33.34 -1.73 0.69
C LEU A 669 -32.19 -1.15 1.54
N ILE A 670 -31.87 0.14 1.41
CA ILE A 670 -30.85 0.82 2.22
C ILE A 670 -31.21 0.75 3.71
N PHE A 671 -32.43 1.18 4.08
CA PHE A 671 -32.86 1.19 5.48
C PHE A 671 -32.88 -0.22 6.09
N TYR A 672 -33.54 -1.18 5.42
CA TYR A 672 -33.61 -2.58 5.84
C TYR A 672 -32.21 -3.17 6.02
N SER A 673 -31.32 -2.98 5.05
CA SER A 673 -29.99 -3.60 5.06
C SER A 673 -29.04 -2.95 6.05
N SER A 674 -29.11 -1.63 6.27
CA SER A 674 -28.30 -0.94 7.28
C SER A 674 -28.39 -1.58 8.68
N LYS A 675 -29.56 -2.19 8.99
CA LYS A 675 -29.86 -2.82 10.27
C LYS A 675 -29.67 -4.35 10.31
N ASN A 676 -29.60 -5.02 9.15
CA ASN A 676 -29.56 -6.49 9.07
C ASN A 676 -28.31 -7.04 8.33
N ALA A 677 -27.51 -6.22 7.63
CA ALA A 677 -26.38 -6.67 6.80
C ALA A 677 -25.20 -7.32 7.55
N ASP A 678 -25.09 -7.11 8.87
CA ASP A 678 -24.13 -7.82 9.73
C ASP A 678 -24.70 -9.14 10.30
N ARG A 679 -25.94 -9.53 9.94
CA ARG A 679 -26.67 -10.70 10.48
C ARG A 679 -27.15 -11.69 9.43
N MET A 680 -27.07 -11.35 8.15
CA MET A 680 -27.61 -12.13 7.06
C MET A 680 -26.63 -12.11 5.89
N ASP A 681 -26.23 -13.30 5.44
CA ASP A 681 -25.25 -13.46 4.37
C ASP A 681 -25.74 -12.85 3.05
N ASN A 682 -24.80 -12.36 2.25
CA ASN A 682 -25.00 -11.73 0.92
C ASN A 682 -25.86 -10.44 0.88
N LEU A 683 -26.59 -10.10 1.95
CA LEU A 683 -27.45 -8.92 2.04
C LEU A 683 -26.67 -7.60 1.84
N PHE A 684 -25.46 -7.54 2.38
CA PHE A 684 -24.51 -6.43 2.17
C PHE A 684 -24.15 -6.26 0.69
N GLU A 685 -23.73 -7.35 0.03
CA GLU A 685 -23.26 -7.34 -1.36
C GLU A 685 -24.38 -7.01 -2.34
N MET A 686 -25.56 -7.61 -2.14
CA MET A 686 -26.76 -7.30 -2.92
C MET A 686 -27.15 -5.83 -2.81
N SER A 687 -27.15 -5.27 -1.59
CA SER A 687 -27.62 -3.90 -1.35
C SER A 687 -26.65 -2.84 -1.88
N VAL A 688 -25.36 -2.98 -1.58
CA VAL A 688 -24.33 -2.05 -2.06
C VAL A 688 -24.13 -2.19 -3.58
N GLY A 689 -24.26 -3.39 -4.15
CA GLY A 689 -24.22 -3.61 -5.59
C GLY A 689 -25.43 -3.02 -6.35
N ASN A 690 -26.64 -3.10 -5.78
CA ASN A 690 -27.82 -2.42 -6.35
C ASN A 690 -27.68 -0.89 -6.27
N LEU A 691 -27.09 -0.37 -5.17
CA LEU A 691 -26.85 1.06 -4.99
C LEU A 691 -25.79 1.59 -5.97
N LEU A 692 -24.63 0.93 -6.05
CA LEU A 692 -23.51 1.30 -6.95
C LEU A 692 -23.90 1.35 -8.42
N ASN A 693 -24.77 0.45 -8.86
CA ASN A 693 -25.21 0.35 -10.26
C ASN A 693 -26.56 1.07 -10.49
N SER A 694 -26.97 1.98 -9.59
CA SER A 694 -28.25 2.67 -9.70
C SER A 694 -28.20 3.93 -10.56
N ASN A 695 -29.26 4.18 -11.34
CA ASN A 695 -29.43 5.41 -12.13
C ASN A 695 -29.77 6.67 -11.29
N LEU A 696 -29.52 6.59 -9.98
CA LEU A 696 -29.66 7.68 -9.02
C LEU A 696 -28.28 8.23 -8.60
N LEU A 697 -27.19 7.57 -8.99
CA LEU A 697 -25.83 8.09 -8.88
C LEU A 697 -25.39 8.74 -10.20
N PRO A 698 -24.53 9.77 -10.15
CA PRO A 698 -23.99 10.42 -11.33
C PRO A 698 -22.79 9.63 -11.91
N GLU A 699 -22.42 9.92 -13.16
CA GLU A 699 -21.47 9.13 -13.96
C GLU A 699 -20.07 9.04 -13.31
N GLU A 700 -19.66 10.09 -12.61
CA GLU A 700 -18.38 10.19 -11.90
C GLU A 700 -18.23 9.14 -10.78
N ILE A 701 -19.34 8.64 -10.21
CA ILE A 701 -19.31 7.55 -9.24
C ILE A 701 -19.04 6.20 -9.93
N SER A 702 -19.51 6.01 -11.17
CA SER A 702 -19.14 4.84 -11.99
C SER A 702 -17.67 4.91 -12.39
N ILE A 703 -17.19 6.09 -12.82
CA ILE A 703 -15.76 6.32 -13.10
C ILE A 703 -14.92 6.05 -11.83
N GLY A 704 -15.33 6.55 -10.67
CA GLY A 704 -14.66 6.29 -9.40
C GLY A 704 -14.61 4.81 -9.01
N LYS A 705 -15.70 4.07 -9.20
CA LYS A 705 -15.79 2.61 -9.00
C LYS A 705 -14.77 1.88 -9.88
N ASP A 706 -14.77 2.16 -11.18
CA ASP A 706 -13.95 1.47 -12.16
C ASP A 706 -12.45 1.72 -11.92
N LEU A 707 -12.07 2.95 -11.55
CA LEU A 707 -10.68 3.27 -11.26
C LEU A 707 -10.19 2.65 -9.94
N LEU A 708 -11.00 2.64 -8.88
CA LEU A 708 -10.65 1.93 -7.62
C LEU A 708 -10.55 0.41 -7.82
N SER A 709 -11.42 -0.17 -8.65
CA SER A 709 -11.39 -1.59 -8.99
C SER A 709 -10.06 -2.04 -9.64
N GLN A 710 -9.35 -1.08 -10.25
CA GLN A 710 -8.09 -1.26 -10.97
C GLN A 710 -6.86 -0.88 -10.15
N ASP A 711 -6.97 -0.01 -9.14
CA ASP A 711 -5.83 0.39 -8.31
C ASP A 711 -5.55 -0.55 -7.13
N ILE A 712 -6.62 -0.96 -6.44
CA ILE A 712 -6.53 -1.66 -5.15
C ILE A 712 -6.01 -3.09 -5.33
N VAL A 713 -4.96 -3.42 -4.58
CA VAL A 713 -4.48 -4.79 -4.35
C VAL A 713 -4.95 -5.19 -2.96
N ILE A 714 -5.80 -6.21 -2.83
CA ILE A 714 -6.26 -6.68 -1.50
C ILE A 714 -5.06 -7.11 -0.65
N GLU A 715 -4.18 -7.89 -1.27
CA GLU A 715 -3.10 -8.61 -0.61
C GLU A 715 -1.96 -7.69 -0.18
N ASN A 716 -1.86 -6.49 -0.74
CA ASN A 716 -0.99 -5.41 -0.25
C ASN A 716 -1.71 -4.07 -0.04
N LEU A 717 -2.99 -4.10 0.39
CA LEU A 717 -3.83 -2.92 0.62
C LEU A 717 -3.11 -1.87 1.47
N GLN A 718 -3.12 -0.62 1.01
CA GLN A 718 -2.38 0.50 1.62
C GLN A 718 -3.26 1.51 2.36
N LEU A 719 -2.64 2.33 3.21
CA LEU A 719 -3.34 3.39 3.95
C LEU A 719 -4.01 4.42 3.02
N TYR A 720 -3.37 4.83 1.93
CA TYR A 720 -3.99 5.78 1.00
C TYR A 720 -5.12 5.13 0.16
N GLN A 721 -5.09 3.80 -0.05
CA GLN A 721 -6.18 3.05 -0.68
C GLN A 721 -7.38 2.90 0.26
N ILE A 722 -7.11 2.70 1.55
CA ILE A 722 -8.12 2.78 2.62
C ILE A 722 -8.78 4.16 2.63
N ASP A 723 -7.98 5.23 2.54
CA ASP A 723 -8.49 6.60 2.42
C ASP A 723 -9.35 6.79 1.16
N ALA A 724 -8.88 6.32 -0.01
CA ALA A 724 -9.61 6.43 -1.26
C ALA A 724 -10.95 5.67 -1.24
N LEU A 725 -10.99 4.49 -0.62
CA LEU A 725 -12.20 3.69 -0.46
C LEU A 725 -13.20 4.33 0.53
N ILE A 726 -12.71 4.87 1.65
CA ILE A 726 -13.53 5.62 2.62
C ILE A 726 -14.13 6.87 1.95
N LEU A 727 -13.31 7.63 1.22
CA LEU A 727 -13.72 8.86 0.54
C LEU A 727 -14.73 8.57 -0.57
N PHE A 728 -14.50 7.53 -1.38
CA PHE A 728 -15.46 7.04 -2.36
C PHE A 728 -16.83 6.69 -1.73
N CYS A 729 -16.85 6.01 -0.58
CA CYS A 729 -18.10 5.79 0.14
C CYS A 729 -18.77 7.11 0.56
N LYS A 730 -18.04 8.07 1.14
CA LYS A 730 -18.61 9.38 1.52
C LYS A 730 -19.17 10.15 0.31
N ASN A 731 -18.49 10.11 -0.82
CA ASN A 731 -18.98 10.71 -2.06
C ASN A 731 -20.24 10.02 -2.59
N LEU A 732 -20.31 8.69 -2.52
CA LEU A 732 -21.49 7.93 -2.89
C LEU A 732 -22.68 8.21 -1.96
N VAL A 733 -22.43 8.41 -0.66
CA VAL A 733 -23.43 8.90 0.31
C VAL A 733 -23.94 10.30 -0.07
N SER A 734 -23.03 11.24 -0.32
CA SER A 734 -23.35 12.64 -0.67
C SER A 734 -24.12 12.73 -2.00
N SER A 735 -23.61 12.10 -3.06
CA SER A 735 -24.21 12.09 -4.40
C SER A 735 -25.65 11.59 -4.38
N PHE A 736 -25.91 10.53 -3.62
CA PHE A 736 -27.23 9.94 -3.50
C PHE A 736 -28.21 10.86 -2.77
N GLN A 737 -27.75 11.60 -1.76
CA GLN A 737 -28.56 12.60 -1.05
C GLN A 737 -28.83 13.86 -1.88
N SER A 738 -27.86 14.30 -2.69
CA SER A 738 -28.00 15.47 -3.56
C SER A 738 -28.89 15.23 -4.79
N ASN A 739 -29.25 13.98 -5.08
CA ASN A 739 -30.11 13.66 -6.21
C ASN A 739 -31.51 14.26 -6.03
N GLN A 740 -31.95 15.09 -6.98
CA GLN A 740 -33.24 15.78 -6.93
C GLN A 740 -34.45 14.84 -6.74
N LYS A 741 -34.40 13.61 -7.27
CA LYS A 741 -35.45 12.61 -7.05
C LYS A 741 -35.50 12.18 -5.57
N ILE A 742 -34.34 11.96 -4.95
CA ILE A 742 -34.24 11.60 -3.53
C ILE A 742 -34.73 12.76 -2.65
N ILE A 743 -34.33 14.00 -2.95
CA ILE A 743 -34.82 15.19 -2.23
C ILE A 743 -36.35 15.28 -2.34
N SER A 744 -36.89 15.29 -3.56
CA SER A 744 -38.34 15.37 -3.80
C SER A 744 -39.13 14.21 -3.17
N PHE A 745 -38.52 13.03 -3.05
CA PHE A 745 -39.11 11.89 -2.36
C PHE A 745 -39.24 12.11 -0.84
N PHE A 746 -38.25 12.71 -0.19
CA PHE A 746 -38.34 13.03 1.25
C PHE A 746 -39.23 14.25 1.55
N GLU A 747 -39.40 15.15 0.58
CA GLU A 747 -40.37 16.26 0.66
C GLU A 747 -41.82 15.77 0.55
N ASN A 748 -42.08 14.74 -0.27
CA ASN A 748 -43.43 14.22 -0.58
C ASN A 748 -43.67 12.81 0.01
N LEU A 749 -43.08 12.50 1.17
CA LEU A 749 -42.99 11.13 1.69
C LEU A 749 -44.31 10.65 2.32
N GLU A 750 -44.99 9.71 1.63
CA GLU A 750 -46.23 9.05 2.05
C GLU A 750 -46.17 8.45 3.48
N SER A 751 -47.17 8.73 4.31
CA SER A 751 -47.24 8.24 5.69
C SER A 751 -47.20 6.71 5.81
N GLU A 752 -47.84 5.99 4.88
CA GLU A 752 -47.85 4.53 4.85
C GLU A 752 -46.43 3.95 4.62
N PHE A 753 -45.66 4.55 3.71
CA PHE A 753 -44.27 4.15 3.48
C PHE A 753 -43.35 4.56 4.63
N LEU A 754 -43.63 5.72 5.26
CA LEU A 754 -42.95 6.18 6.47
C LEU A 754 -43.11 5.16 7.62
N ASP A 755 -44.30 4.59 7.80
CA ASP A 755 -44.54 3.49 8.75
C ASP A 755 -43.79 2.20 8.42
N LEU A 756 -43.54 1.91 7.14
CA LEU A 756 -42.72 0.77 6.73
C LEU A 756 -41.21 0.99 6.97
N LEU A 757 -40.73 2.24 6.97
CA LEU A 757 -39.32 2.55 7.30
C LEU A 757 -39.04 2.65 8.81
N LYS A 758 -40.03 3.03 9.64
CA LYS A 758 -39.88 3.19 11.11
C LYS A 758 -39.18 2.03 11.83
N PRO A 759 -39.43 0.74 11.52
CA PRO A 759 -38.72 -0.38 12.17
C PRO A 759 -37.21 -0.42 11.93
N TYR A 760 -36.71 0.24 10.88
CA TYR A 760 -35.31 0.15 10.43
C TYR A 760 -34.47 1.39 10.72
N SER A 761 -35.07 2.55 10.98
CA SER A 761 -34.33 3.77 11.36
C SER A 761 -33.39 3.53 12.55
N SER A 762 -32.18 4.09 12.43
CA SER A 762 -31.16 4.17 13.49
C SER A 762 -31.49 5.25 14.54
N LEU A 763 -32.09 6.36 14.10
CA LEU A 763 -32.30 7.58 14.88
C LEU A 763 -33.62 7.52 15.67
N LYS A 764 -33.56 6.90 16.85
CA LYS A 764 -34.71 6.84 17.79
C LYS A 764 -35.26 8.25 18.09
N LYS A 765 -36.56 8.43 17.85
CA LYS A 765 -37.36 9.66 18.09
C LYS A 765 -37.15 10.84 17.11
N GLN A 766 -36.45 10.67 15.99
CA GLN A 766 -36.45 11.68 14.91
C GLN A 766 -37.45 11.32 13.80
N SER A 767 -37.91 12.35 13.07
CA SER A 767 -38.66 12.19 11.83
C SER A 767 -37.79 11.54 10.76
N ILE A 768 -38.38 10.70 9.90
CA ILE A 768 -37.66 10.07 8.78
C ILE A 768 -37.48 11.13 7.69
N GLN A 769 -36.26 11.65 7.59
CA GLN A 769 -35.81 12.76 6.73
C GLN A 769 -34.41 12.42 6.17
N LEU A 770 -33.83 13.28 5.33
CA LEU A 770 -32.47 13.11 4.76
C LEU A 770 -31.41 12.64 5.79
N PRO A 771 -31.31 13.20 7.01
CA PRO A 771 -30.33 12.75 8.01
C PRO A 771 -30.50 11.29 8.48
N ALA A 772 -31.70 10.72 8.37
CA ALA A 772 -31.94 9.31 8.64
C ALA A 772 -31.46 8.41 7.48
N LEU A 773 -31.57 8.89 6.23
CA LEU A 773 -30.99 8.23 5.07
C LEU A 773 -29.45 8.26 5.13
N ASP A 774 -28.87 9.40 5.50
CA ASP A 774 -27.41 9.53 5.72
C ASP A 774 -26.91 8.48 6.73
N SER A 775 -27.54 8.43 7.91
CA SER A 775 -27.16 7.47 8.95
C SER A 775 -27.31 6.02 8.48
N ALA A 776 -28.34 5.70 7.69
CA ALA A 776 -28.53 4.37 7.11
C ALA A 776 -27.47 4.02 6.05
N LEU A 777 -27.11 4.97 5.18
CA LEU A 777 -26.06 4.81 4.16
C LEU A 777 -24.67 4.65 4.77
N ASN A 778 -24.28 5.52 5.70
CA ASN A 778 -23.00 5.45 6.41
C ASN A 778 -22.84 4.15 7.22
N LEU A 779 -23.95 3.65 7.79
CA LEU A 779 -24.00 2.37 8.50
C LEU A 779 -23.91 1.17 7.54
N LEU A 780 -24.67 1.19 6.43
CA LEU A 780 -24.65 0.15 5.39
C LEU A 780 -23.26 0.01 4.77
N LEU A 781 -22.64 1.12 4.34
CA LEU A 781 -21.30 1.17 3.75
C LEU A 781 -20.18 1.00 4.79
N ARG A 782 -20.53 0.90 6.09
CA ARG A 782 -19.61 0.66 7.21
C ARG A 782 -18.50 1.72 7.34
N VAL A 783 -18.74 2.97 6.92
CA VAL A 783 -17.76 4.07 6.83
C VAL A 783 -17.03 4.27 8.17
N GLY A 784 -17.77 4.44 9.27
CA GLY A 784 -17.17 4.62 10.61
C GLY A 784 -16.39 3.40 11.13
N LYS A 785 -16.65 2.18 10.62
CA LYS A 785 -15.81 1.00 10.92
C LYS A 785 -14.48 1.12 10.17
N MET A 786 -14.50 1.54 8.90
CA MET A 786 -13.30 1.71 8.09
C MET A 786 -12.40 2.83 8.62
N GLU A 787 -12.99 3.95 9.05
CA GLU A 787 -12.26 5.04 9.72
C GLU A 787 -11.65 4.60 11.06
N ALA A 788 -12.31 3.72 11.82
CA ALA A 788 -11.75 3.17 13.05
C ALA A 788 -10.54 2.25 12.76
N GLU A 789 -10.59 1.43 11.70
CA GLU A 789 -9.44 0.62 11.26
C GLU A 789 -8.30 1.49 10.69
N LYS A 790 -8.60 2.55 9.92
CA LYS A 790 -7.63 3.58 9.52
C LYS A 790 -6.94 4.22 10.73
N ALA A 791 -7.72 4.63 11.72
CA ALA A 791 -7.20 5.24 12.95
C ALA A 791 -6.30 4.25 13.71
N LYS A 792 -6.69 2.98 13.86
CA LYS A 792 -5.84 1.92 14.42
C LYS A 792 -4.53 1.77 13.66
N TRP A 793 -4.54 1.83 12.32
CA TRP A 793 -3.33 1.73 11.51
C TRP A 793 -2.38 2.88 11.80
N LEU A 794 -2.88 4.12 11.83
CA LEU A 794 -2.10 5.31 12.22
C LEU A 794 -1.57 5.21 13.66
N ASP A 795 -2.35 4.63 14.56
CA ASP A 795 -1.98 4.35 15.95
C ASP A 795 -0.95 3.21 16.09
N GLN A 796 -0.73 2.37 15.08
CA GLN A 796 0.35 1.39 15.06
C GLN A 796 1.61 1.94 14.36
N ILE A 797 1.44 2.77 13.32
CA ILE A 797 2.51 3.59 12.72
C ILE A 797 3.19 4.44 13.80
N SER A 798 2.44 5.27 14.52
CA SER A 798 3.00 6.14 15.58
C SER A 798 3.74 5.38 16.69
N LYS A 799 3.37 4.12 16.97
CA LYS A 799 4.00 3.26 17.99
C LYS A 799 5.23 2.47 17.50
N SER A 800 5.57 2.52 16.21
CA SER A 800 6.64 1.71 15.60
C SER A 800 7.84 2.50 15.07
N PHE A 801 7.82 3.83 15.12
CA PHE A 801 8.90 4.67 14.59
C PHE A 801 9.66 5.46 15.65
N GLY A 802 10.91 5.82 15.32
CA GLY A 802 11.84 6.52 16.22
C GLY A 802 11.45 7.98 16.52
N LYS A 803 12.20 8.56 17.46
CA LYS A 803 11.97 9.86 18.14
C LYS A 803 11.06 10.86 17.36
N PRO A 804 9.92 11.27 17.94
CA PRO A 804 9.00 12.20 17.30
C PRO A 804 9.62 13.59 17.10
N LYS A 805 9.05 14.37 16.16
CA LYS A 805 9.33 15.80 16.06
C LYS A 805 8.42 16.55 17.01
N ILE A 806 8.98 17.24 18.00
CA ILE A 806 8.21 18.19 18.80
C ILE A 806 7.88 19.41 17.92
N ARG A 807 6.60 19.61 17.61
CA ARG A 807 6.06 20.90 17.17
C ARG A 807 5.67 21.74 18.38
N LYS A 808 5.62 23.05 18.19
CA LYS A 808 5.19 24.03 19.19
C LYS A 808 3.98 24.77 18.67
N TYR A 809 2.88 24.69 19.39
CA TYR A 809 1.64 25.41 19.10
C TYR A 809 1.40 26.51 20.12
N LYS A 810 0.88 27.64 19.64
CA LYS A 810 0.60 28.85 20.42
C LYS A 810 -0.78 29.38 20.06
N LEU A 811 -1.58 29.67 21.07
CA LEU A 811 -2.96 30.16 20.97
C LEU A 811 -3.02 31.51 21.69
N PHE A 812 -3.45 32.57 21.03
CA PHE A 812 -3.59 33.91 21.63
C PHE A 812 -4.77 34.69 21.06
N SER A 813 -5.35 35.62 21.82
CA SER A 813 -6.39 36.50 21.28
C SER A 813 -5.81 37.53 20.32
N SER A 814 -6.41 37.61 19.14
CA SER A 814 -6.03 38.50 18.04
C SER A 814 -7.27 39.23 17.55
N LYS A 815 -7.26 40.56 17.65
CA LYS A 815 -8.29 41.41 17.04
C LYS A 815 -7.63 42.63 16.43
N SER A 816 -7.64 42.66 15.10
CA SER A 816 -6.89 43.58 14.27
C SER A 816 -7.58 43.73 12.91
N PHE A 817 -7.11 44.68 12.11
CA PHE A 817 -7.49 44.82 10.72
C PHE A 817 -7.04 43.64 9.83
N ILE A 818 -6.03 42.85 10.24
CA ILE A 818 -5.62 41.62 9.56
C ILE A 818 -6.58 40.46 9.87
N ASP A 819 -7.27 40.49 11.01
CA ASP A 819 -8.40 39.59 11.32
C ASP A 819 -9.68 39.93 10.54
N SER A 820 -9.57 40.64 9.41
CA SER A 820 -10.56 40.64 8.34
C SER A 820 -10.20 39.66 7.21
N TYR A 821 -8.94 39.20 7.14
CA TYR A 821 -8.45 38.20 6.19
C TYR A 821 -8.32 36.82 6.83
N TYR A 822 -9.14 35.90 6.34
CA TYR A 822 -9.11 34.49 6.68
C TYR A 822 -8.90 33.68 5.41
N GLY A 823 -8.00 32.71 5.45
CA GLY A 823 -7.83 31.75 4.37
C GLY A 823 -8.87 30.63 4.43
N ASN A 824 -8.62 29.55 3.69
CA ASN A 824 -9.38 28.29 3.79
C ASN A 824 -9.04 27.53 5.10
N MET A 825 -9.10 28.22 6.25
CA MET A 825 -8.96 27.67 7.59
C MET A 825 -10.26 26.98 7.99
N GLY A 826 -10.58 25.87 7.32
CA GLY A 826 -11.81 25.11 7.57
C GLY A 826 -13.10 25.92 7.41
N GLY A 827 -13.08 26.88 6.46
CA GLY A 827 -14.21 27.73 6.08
C GLY A 827 -14.90 28.51 7.22
N ILE A 828 -16.06 29.10 6.88
CA ILE A 828 -17.05 29.84 7.70
C ILE A 828 -16.56 30.97 8.65
N CYS A 829 -15.30 31.05 9.08
CA CYS A 829 -14.77 32.09 9.96
C CYS A 829 -14.73 33.46 9.27
N LEU A 830 -15.85 34.18 9.35
CA LEU A 830 -16.11 35.49 8.74
C LEU A 830 -15.92 35.54 7.20
N ALA A 831 -15.77 34.39 6.54
CA ALA A 831 -15.80 34.22 5.10
C ALA A 831 -17.10 34.81 4.50
N GLY A 832 -16.99 35.77 3.59
CA GLY A 832 -18.13 36.54 3.09
C GLY A 832 -18.51 37.76 3.95
N ARG A 833 -18.40 37.69 5.29
CA ARG A 833 -18.80 38.74 6.24
C ARG A 833 -17.65 39.22 7.17
N PRO A 834 -16.55 39.78 6.65
CA PRO A 834 -15.44 40.26 7.48
C PRO A 834 -15.82 41.45 8.38
N GLN A 835 -16.86 42.22 8.02
CA GLN A 835 -17.41 43.33 8.80
C GLN A 835 -17.73 42.95 10.26
N GLU A 836 -18.02 41.67 10.51
CA GLU A 836 -18.35 41.14 11.83
C GLU A 836 -17.19 41.26 12.85
N ILE A 837 -15.92 41.38 12.39
CA ILE A 837 -14.77 41.65 13.28
C ILE A 837 -14.90 42.99 14.01
N LEU A 838 -15.71 43.91 13.48
CA LEU A 838 -15.99 45.22 14.06
C LEU A 838 -17.04 45.17 15.20
N ARG A 839 -17.70 44.03 15.47
CA ARG A 839 -18.57 43.90 16.65
C ARG A 839 -17.74 43.98 17.92
N SER A 840 -18.11 44.88 18.85
CA SER A 840 -17.37 45.09 20.10
C SER A 840 -17.36 43.88 21.04
N ASN A 841 -18.41 43.03 20.99
CA ASN A 841 -18.56 41.84 21.81
C ASN A 841 -17.98 40.55 21.19
N LEU A 842 -17.46 40.60 19.96
CA LEU A 842 -16.79 39.47 19.31
C LEU A 842 -15.28 39.50 19.60
N PHE A 843 -14.69 38.35 19.86
CA PHE A 843 -13.26 38.14 20.10
C PHE A 843 -12.78 37.00 19.22
N ASN A 844 -11.58 37.14 18.68
CA ASN A 844 -10.93 36.13 17.84
C ASN A 844 -9.65 35.64 18.53
N PHE A 845 -9.27 34.40 18.24
CA PHE A 845 -8.07 33.73 18.71
C PHE A 845 -7.38 33.02 17.55
N ARG A 846 -6.14 33.43 17.22
CA ARG A 846 -5.27 32.74 16.26
C ARG A 846 -4.66 31.49 16.91
N ILE A 847 -4.55 30.42 16.14
CA ILE A 847 -3.76 29.23 16.45
C ILE A 847 -2.53 29.23 15.52
N THR A 848 -1.34 29.28 16.13
CA THR A 848 -0.05 29.38 15.44
C THR A 848 0.78 28.13 15.69
N ASP A 849 1.40 27.61 14.63
CA ASP A 849 2.48 26.64 14.68
C ASP A 849 3.80 27.42 14.65
N GLU A 850 4.48 27.52 15.79
CA GLU A 850 5.76 28.22 15.92
C GLU A 850 6.90 27.44 15.23
N THR A 851 6.74 26.13 15.02
CA THR A 851 7.74 25.28 14.37
C THR A 851 7.73 25.41 12.84
N SER A 852 6.57 25.67 12.23
CA SER A 852 6.49 26.08 10.82
C SER A 852 6.39 27.60 10.60
N GLY A 853 6.26 28.39 11.68
CA GLY A 853 6.17 29.85 11.63
C GLY A 853 4.92 30.34 10.89
N MET A 854 3.78 29.71 11.16
CA MET A 854 2.51 29.90 10.43
C MET A 854 1.32 29.97 11.38
N ILE A 855 0.36 30.84 11.11
CA ILE A 855 -1.02 30.71 11.62
C ILE A 855 -1.67 29.55 10.87
N VAL A 856 -2.21 28.58 11.60
CA VAL A 856 -2.72 27.31 11.08
C VAL A 856 -4.16 27.00 11.47
N GLY A 857 -4.84 27.95 12.13
CA GLY A 857 -6.21 27.81 12.60
C GLY A 857 -6.65 29.00 13.43
N MET A 858 -7.90 28.97 13.85
CA MET A 858 -8.51 30.01 14.68
C MET A 858 -9.78 29.52 15.38
N PHE A 859 -10.34 30.35 16.27
CA PHE A 859 -11.73 30.24 16.72
C PHE A 859 -12.28 31.57 17.25
N LEU A 860 -13.60 31.66 17.38
CA LEU A 860 -14.30 32.87 17.78
C LEU A 860 -14.98 32.69 19.16
N ILE A 861 -14.87 33.71 20.01
CA ILE A 861 -15.65 33.84 21.25
C ILE A 861 -16.52 35.10 21.12
N THR A 862 -17.77 35.05 21.59
CA THR A 862 -18.67 36.19 21.63
C THR A 862 -19.30 36.36 23.02
N TYR A 863 -19.46 37.59 23.50
CA TYR A 863 -20.06 37.90 24.80
C TYR A 863 -21.55 38.26 24.66
N SER A 864 -22.38 37.73 25.56
CA SER A 864 -23.82 37.98 25.62
C SER A 864 -24.26 38.47 26.99
N THR A 865 -25.12 39.50 26.99
CA THR A 865 -25.87 39.98 28.16
C THR A 865 -27.37 39.67 28.04
N LEU A 866 -27.76 38.75 27.15
CA LEU A 866 -29.16 38.30 27.00
C LEU A 866 -29.56 37.23 28.02
N GLY A 867 -28.57 36.66 28.72
CA GLY A 867 -28.73 35.59 29.69
C GLY A 867 -29.16 34.24 29.11
N VAL A 868 -29.21 33.23 29.98
CA VAL A 868 -29.73 31.89 29.72
C VAL A 868 -30.77 31.58 30.80
N LYS A 869 -32.04 31.82 30.48
CA LYS A 869 -33.16 31.76 31.43
C LYS A 869 -33.36 30.35 32.00
N SER A 870 -33.07 29.31 31.22
CA SER A 870 -33.11 27.91 31.66
C SER A 870 -32.07 27.55 32.73
N LEU A 871 -31.11 28.44 33.01
CA LEU A 871 -29.99 28.22 33.93
C LEU A 871 -29.80 29.28 35.03
N GLY A 872 -30.49 30.42 34.96
CA GLY A 872 -30.24 31.53 35.90
C GLY A 872 -28.83 32.14 35.73
N ILE A 873 -28.44 32.36 34.47
CA ILE A 873 -27.17 32.99 34.08
C ILE A 873 -27.52 34.30 33.38
N ASP A 874 -27.03 35.43 33.88
CA ASP A 874 -27.35 36.77 33.36
C ASP A 874 -26.48 37.14 32.15
N ASP A 875 -25.21 36.75 32.17
CA ASP A 875 -24.25 37.00 31.10
C ASP A 875 -23.22 35.86 30.95
N PHE A 876 -22.73 35.67 29.72
CA PHE A 876 -21.89 34.53 29.36
C PHE A 876 -21.06 34.78 28.10
N PHE A 877 -20.05 33.95 27.89
CA PHE A 877 -19.39 33.83 26.59
C PHE A 877 -19.93 32.62 25.82
N SER A 878 -19.98 32.71 24.49
CA SER A 878 -20.18 31.56 23.61
C SER A 878 -19.00 31.41 22.66
N VAL A 879 -18.52 30.19 22.49
CA VAL A 879 -17.45 29.82 21.55
C VAL A 879 -18.04 29.06 20.36
N PHE A 880 -17.52 29.33 19.16
CA PHE A 880 -17.94 28.72 17.90
C PHE A 880 -16.83 28.78 16.84
N ALA A 881 -17.02 28.09 15.73
CA ALA A 881 -16.11 28.01 14.59
C ALA A 881 -14.65 27.68 14.98
N ILE A 882 -14.48 26.57 15.72
CA ILE A 882 -13.19 26.03 16.16
C ILE A 882 -12.51 25.34 14.98
N ASN A 883 -11.88 26.14 14.11
CA ASN A 883 -11.40 25.72 12.80
C ASN A 883 -9.86 25.78 12.71
N PRO A 884 -9.16 24.69 13.11
CA PRO A 884 -7.82 24.39 12.60
C PRO A 884 -7.90 23.93 11.13
N LEU A 885 -6.82 24.14 10.37
CA LEU A 885 -6.72 23.66 9.00
C LEU A 885 -6.86 22.13 8.90
N TYR A 886 -7.57 21.67 7.86
CA TYR A 886 -7.60 20.26 7.47
C TYR A 886 -6.18 19.69 7.25
N SER A 887 -5.29 20.47 6.62
CA SER A 887 -3.87 20.12 6.43
C SER A 887 -3.01 20.09 7.72
N VAL A 888 -3.64 20.22 8.89
CA VAL A 888 -3.08 19.87 10.20
C VAL A 888 -3.82 18.66 10.77
N LEU A 889 -5.16 18.69 10.81
CA LEU A 889 -5.97 17.60 11.38
C LEU A 889 -5.93 16.28 10.60
N TYR A 890 -5.79 16.30 9.27
CA TYR A 890 -5.86 15.10 8.43
C TYR A 890 -4.82 14.03 8.81
N HIS A 891 -3.64 14.47 9.24
CA HIS A 891 -2.57 13.58 9.69
C HIS A 891 -2.68 13.22 11.18
N TRP A 892 -3.74 13.59 11.90
CA TRP A 892 -3.89 13.29 13.33
C TRP A 892 -4.89 12.15 13.60
N SER A 893 -4.52 11.25 14.52
CA SER A 893 -5.38 10.22 15.11
C SER A 893 -6.50 10.85 15.96
N LYS A 894 -7.58 10.11 16.24
CA LYS A 894 -8.69 10.61 17.08
C LYS A 894 -8.22 11.02 18.49
N LYS A 895 -7.16 10.39 19.03
CA LYS A 895 -6.53 10.81 20.30
C LYS A 895 -5.83 12.16 20.17
N GLU A 896 -5.11 12.38 19.08
CA GLU A 896 -4.34 13.60 18.81
C GLU A 896 -5.29 14.79 18.65
N LYS A 897 -6.36 14.61 17.84
CA LYS A 897 -7.48 15.56 17.70
C LYS A 897 -8.16 15.87 19.03
N LEU A 898 -8.43 14.86 19.86
CA LEU A 898 -9.00 15.04 21.20
C LEU A 898 -8.10 15.89 22.10
N GLN A 899 -6.79 15.60 22.16
CA GLN A 899 -5.86 16.38 22.98
C GLN A 899 -5.75 17.84 22.49
N PHE A 900 -5.80 18.08 21.18
CA PHE A 900 -5.84 19.43 20.62
C PHE A 900 -7.13 20.18 20.96
N TYR A 901 -8.30 19.51 20.95
CA TYR A 901 -9.53 20.12 21.46
C TYR A 901 -9.42 20.43 22.96
N LEU A 902 -8.93 19.49 23.77
CA LEU A 902 -8.72 19.70 25.21
C LEU A 902 -7.75 20.87 25.50
N TRP A 903 -6.81 21.17 24.60
CA TRP A 903 -5.92 22.32 24.73
C TRP A 903 -6.69 23.63 24.58
N ILE A 904 -7.45 23.80 23.48
CA ILE A 904 -8.36 24.94 23.30
C ILE A 904 -9.36 25.03 24.46
N ARG A 905 -9.86 23.88 24.92
CA ARG A 905 -10.80 23.74 26.04
C ARG A 905 -10.25 24.27 27.36
N SER A 906 -8.98 24.00 27.66
CA SER A 906 -8.33 24.47 28.89
C SER A 906 -8.09 25.99 28.92
N LEU A 907 -7.93 26.63 27.76
CA LEU A 907 -7.91 28.10 27.67
C LEU A 907 -9.30 28.66 27.99
N LEU A 908 -10.37 28.02 27.49
CA LEU A 908 -11.74 28.41 27.81
C LEU A 908 -12.06 28.23 29.30
N GLU A 909 -11.53 27.19 29.95
CA GLU A 909 -11.58 27.02 31.41
C GLU A 909 -10.92 28.21 32.13
N PHE A 910 -9.72 28.61 31.70
CA PHE A 910 -9.00 29.76 32.28
C PHE A 910 -9.72 31.10 32.07
N ILE A 911 -10.28 31.34 30.87
CA ILE A 911 -11.12 32.51 30.57
C ILE A 911 -12.33 32.53 31.50
N SER A 912 -13.05 31.41 31.61
CA SER A 912 -14.26 31.28 32.43
C SER A 912 -14.00 31.52 33.92
N PHE A 913 -12.91 30.95 34.44
CA PHE A 913 -12.47 31.11 35.82
C PHE A 913 -12.09 32.56 36.14
N SER A 914 -11.24 33.17 35.31
CA SER A 914 -10.72 34.52 35.53
C SER A 914 -11.78 35.61 35.34
N SER A 915 -12.66 35.49 34.34
CA SER A 915 -13.76 36.43 34.13
C SER A 915 -14.97 36.20 35.05
N LYS A 916 -15.02 35.05 35.73
CA LYS A 916 -16.18 34.53 36.47
C LYS A 916 -17.46 34.43 35.61
N LYS A 917 -17.32 34.20 34.29
CA LYS A 917 -18.45 34.03 33.36
C LYS A 917 -18.53 32.60 32.83
N PRO A 918 -19.72 31.99 32.74
CA PRO A 918 -19.91 30.70 32.05
C PRO A 918 -19.51 30.78 30.57
N ILE A 919 -19.10 29.65 30.00
CA ILE A 919 -18.82 29.50 28.57
C ILE A 919 -19.68 28.39 27.97
N PHE A 920 -20.27 28.69 26.81
CA PHE A 920 -21.12 27.80 26.04
C PHE A 920 -20.50 27.47 24.67
N LEU A 921 -20.47 26.19 24.29
CA LEU A 921 -20.20 25.79 22.91
C LEU A 921 -21.48 25.87 22.09
N ALA A 922 -21.56 26.80 21.14
CA ALA A 922 -22.71 26.95 20.26
C ALA A 922 -22.66 25.96 19.08
N GLY A 923 -23.84 25.56 18.59
CA GLY A 923 -23.97 24.72 17.40
C GLY A 923 -24.16 23.23 17.69
N ARG A 924 -24.74 22.89 18.84
CA ARG A 924 -25.08 21.52 19.23
C ARG A 924 -25.97 20.85 18.17
N GLY A 925 -25.42 19.88 17.45
CA GLY A 925 -26.08 19.24 16.31
C GLY A 925 -26.30 20.14 15.08
N ILE A 926 -25.51 21.20 14.91
CA ILE A 926 -25.52 22.09 13.74
C ILE A 926 -24.20 21.93 12.99
N HIS A 927 -24.26 21.38 11.77
CA HIS A 927 -23.09 21.22 10.90
C HIS A 927 -22.49 22.58 10.53
N GLY A 928 -21.15 22.70 10.54
CA GLY A 928 -20.41 23.94 10.24
C GLY A 928 -20.26 24.93 11.40
N LEU A 929 -21.13 24.92 12.41
CA LEU A 929 -21.11 25.96 13.46
C LEU A 929 -20.08 25.72 14.57
N ILE A 930 -19.92 24.47 15.03
CA ILE A 930 -18.86 24.09 15.98
C ILE A 930 -17.51 24.09 15.23
N THR A 931 -17.48 23.43 14.08
CA THR A 931 -16.40 23.38 13.10
C THR A 931 -16.96 22.82 11.79
N GLU A 932 -16.33 23.08 10.64
CA GLU A 932 -16.67 22.38 9.38
C GLU A 932 -16.17 20.92 9.35
N GLY A 933 -15.06 20.62 10.03
CA GLY A 933 -14.46 19.28 9.98
C GLY A 933 -15.30 18.23 10.71
N GLU A 934 -16.11 17.45 10.00
CA GLU A 934 -17.08 16.49 10.56
C GLU A 934 -16.49 15.55 11.63
N GLU A 935 -15.34 14.91 11.36
CA GLU A 935 -14.67 14.02 12.32
C GLU A 935 -14.23 14.78 13.59
N PHE A 936 -13.87 16.06 13.46
CA PHE A 936 -13.49 16.90 14.59
C PHE A 936 -14.72 17.39 15.36
N ARG A 937 -15.83 17.71 14.67
CA ARG A 937 -17.15 17.96 15.27
C ARG A 937 -17.62 16.77 16.09
N GLU A 938 -17.50 15.54 15.56
CA GLU A 938 -17.82 14.31 16.32
C GLU A 938 -16.98 14.19 17.59
N ILE A 939 -15.67 14.43 17.51
CA ILE A 939 -14.77 14.36 18.66
C ILE A 939 -15.16 15.42 19.71
N ILE A 940 -15.42 16.65 19.30
CA ILE A 940 -15.88 17.74 20.18
C ILE A 940 -17.21 17.38 20.87
N GLU A 941 -18.24 17.04 20.09
CA GLU A 941 -19.58 16.76 20.65
C GLU A 941 -19.60 15.49 21.51
N SER A 942 -18.87 14.43 21.14
CA SER A 942 -18.76 13.23 21.97
C SER A 942 -18.01 13.48 23.27
N THR A 943 -16.99 14.35 23.26
CA THR A 943 -16.26 14.78 24.47
C THR A 943 -17.17 15.53 25.44
N GLU A 944 -17.91 16.53 24.97
CA GLU A 944 -18.85 17.28 25.82
C GLU A 944 -20.03 16.41 26.30
N ILE A 945 -20.46 15.42 25.51
CA ILE A 945 -21.44 14.42 25.95
C ILE A 945 -20.84 13.52 27.05
N GLN A 946 -19.60 13.07 26.92
CA GLN A 946 -18.92 12.22 27.89
C GLN A 946 -18.69 12.93 29.25
N PHE A 947 -18.41 14.24 29.23
CA PHE A 947 -18.31 15.06 30.44
C PHE A 947 -19.68 15.54 30.98
N ASN A 948 -20.79 15.11 30.39
CA ASN A 948 -22.16 15.47 30.77
C ASN A 948 -22.48 16.97 30.69
N SER A 949 -21.82 17.70 29.80
CA SER A 949 -21.98 19.16 29.61
C SER A 949 -23.45 19.52 29.32
N LYS A 950 -24.00 20.49 30.07
CA LYS A 950 -25.45 20.68 30.18
C LYS A 950 -26.02 21.31 28.90
N LYS A 951 -26.98 20.61 28.27
CA LYS A 951 -27.58 21.00 26.98
C LYS A 951 -28.62 22.11 27.17
N VAL A 952 -28.52 23.20 26.41
CA VAL A 952 -29.46 24.34 26.40
C VAL A 952 -29.90 24.70 24.98
N SER A 953 -31.00 25.46 24.87
CA SER A 953 -31.57 25.91 23.58
C SER A 953 -31.92 27.40 23.56
N ASP A 954 -31.59 28.14 24.62
CA ASP A 954 -31.94 29.55 24.87
C ASP A 954 -30.71 30.46 25.06
N ALA A 955 -29.50 29.98 24.73
CA ALA A 955 -28.25 30.75 24.84
C ALA A 955 -28.02 31.69 23.65
N PHE A 956 -28.92 32.65 23.44
CA PHE A 956 -28.87 33.58 22.30
C PHE A 956 -27.65 34.54 22.39
N VAL A 957 -26.90 34.70 21.28
CA VAL A 957 -25.78 35.65 21.20
C VAL A 957 -25.62 36.33 19.83
N LEU A 958 -25.66 35.57 18.74
CA LEU A 958 -25.33 36.06 17.39
C LEU A 958 -26.33 35.56 16.35
N ASP A 959 -26.32 36.27 15.22
CA ASP A 959 -26.95 35.91 13.96
C ASP A 959 -25.97 36.40 12.88
N ILE A 960 -25.33 35.46 12.17
CA ILE A 960 -24.27 35.71 11.17
C ILE A 960 -24.44 34.74 10.00
N TYR A 961 -24.13 33.46 10.17
CA TYR A 961 -24.25 32.45 9.10
C TYR A 961 -25.57 31.66 9.17
N TYR A 962 -26.07 31.52 10.38
CA TYR A 962 -27.28 30.78 10.73
C TYR A 962 -28.12 31.67 11.64
N ASP A 963 -29.40 31.35 11.76
CA ASP A 963 -30.30 32.06 12.66
C ASP A 963 -29.84 31.98 14.13
N LYS A 964 -30.27 32.96 14.92
CA LYS A 964 -30.02 33.02 16.38
C LYS A 964 -30.40 31.77 17.19
N TYR A 965 -31.33 30.92 16.72
CA TYR A 965 -31.71 29.68 17.39
C TYR A 965 -30.71 28.55 17.12
N ALA A 966 -30.00 28.56 15.97
CA ALA A 966 -28.88 27.67 15.71
C ALA A 966 -27.71 27.94 16.69
N TYR A 967 -27.38 29.20 16.94
CA TYR A 967 -26.41 29.59 17.98
C TYR A 967 -26.92 29.24 19.40
N ALA A 968 -28.20 29.48 19.69
CA ALA A 968 -28.78 29.21 21.01
C ALA A 968 -28.82 27.72 21.41
N LYS A 969 -28.76 26.79 20.44
CA LYS A 969 -28.52 25.36 20.67
C LYS A 969 -27.06 25.16 21.10
N SER A 970 -26.83 25.21 22.40
CA SER A 970 -25.50 25.13 22.99
C SER A 970 -25.32 23.96 23.97
N TYR A 971 -24.07 23.66 24.30
CA TYR A 971 -23.65 23.00 25.53
C TYR A 971 -23.10 24.05 26.50
N LEU A 972 -23.50 24.05 27.76
CA LEU A 972 -22.74 24.71 28.84
C LEU A 972 -21.49 23.87 29.09
N ILE A 973 -20.33 24.40 28.71
CA ILE A 973 -19.05 23.68 28.77
C ILE A 973 -18.23 24.10 30.00
N CYS A 974 -18.19 25.39 30.34
CA CYS A 974 -17.61 25.88 31.61
C CYS A 974 -18.64 26.61 32.44
N ASP A 975 -18.68 26.28 33.72
CA ASP A 975 -19.39 27.04 34.75
C ASP A 975 -18.42 27.34 35.90
N PRO A 976 -18.04 28.61 36.15
CA PRO A 976 -17.15 28.97 37.25
C PRO A 976 -17.78 28.78 38.63
N LYS A 977 -19.10 28.51 38.72
CA LYS A 977 -19.78 28.08 39.95
C LYS A 977 -19.67 26.57 40.19
N ASN A 978 -19.22 25.78 39.21
CA ASN A 978 -19.11 24.31 39.29
C ASN A 978 -17.74 23.81 38.78
N PRO A 979 -16.74 23.66 39.67
CA PRO A 979 -15.38 23.22 39.32
C PRO A 979 -15.27 21.88 38.60
N ASN A 980 -16.31 21.02 38.64
CA ASN A 980 -16.32 19.76 37.88
C ASN A 980 -16.38 19.99 36.35
N THR A 981 -16.84 21.17 35.91
CA THR A 981 -16.83 21.59 34.51
C THR A 981 -15.44 22.01 34.01
N MET A 982 -14.46 22.13 34.90
CA MET A 982 -13.08 22.53 34.61
C MET A 982 -12.13 21.33 34.79
N HIS A 983 -11.89 20.59 33.71
CA HIS A 983 -11.20 19.31 33.71
C HIS A 983 -10.10 19.20 32.63
N ALA A 984 -10.19 19.93 31.52
CA ALA A 984 -9.29 19.78 30.38
C ALA A 984 -7.84 20.14 30.72
N HIS A 985 -7.61 21.20 31.48
CA HIS A 985 -6.29 21.58 32.00
C HIS A 985 -5.66 20.42 32.80
N ARG A 986 -6.42 19.85 33.74
CA ARG A 986 -6.02 18.71 34.59
C ARG A 986 -5.77 17.42 33.79
N LEU A 987 -6.53 17.18 32.73
CA LEU A 987 -6.38 15.98 31.87
C LEU A 987 -5.13 16.06 30.98
N LEU A 988 -4.73 17.25 30.55
CA LEU A 988 -3.50 17.46 29.77
C LEU A 988 -2.23 17.49 30.63
N LYS A 989 -2.36 17.72 31.94
CA LYS A 989 -1.23 17.98 32.86
C LYS A 989 -0.42 19.22 32.48
N LEU A 990 -1.13 20.23 31.98
CA LEU A 990 -0.66 21.62 31.92
C LEU A 990 -0.81 22.28 33.31
#